data_AF-A0A514LID4-F1
#
_entry.id   AF-A0A514LID4-F1
#
_cell.length_a   1.000
_cell.length_b   1.000
_cell.length_c   1.000
_cell.angle_alpha   90.00
_cell.angle_beta   90.00
_cell.angle_gamma   90.00
#
_symmetry.space_group_name_H-M   'P 1'
#
loop_
_entity.id
_entity.type
_entity.pdbx_description
1 polymer ?
#
loop_
_entity_poly.entity_id
_entity_poly.type
_entity_poly.pdbx_seq_one_letter_code
_entity_poly.pdbx_strand_id
1 'polypeptide(L)'
;MLKALAQQGTNLLESLINRLFPPERKRNISEKLTDKQKDTIKKLLFLGKYQTQEREVRRVKHLLYNLGFRKRGLEELEKLYRQNKDQYLKKLAAWELLLWHANQYTEEGARKCLELLPEVVQEEKDPVHIRKAAIMTAECLNRLGKAAEAKHVLSPFLASTKGGDPHPDLYLATANLESSITAKMEWINQSLKLNGMSMIKLDPSASSSPYDSIVMDRSHSEDLTNNQPLVTVIMPVYNAEDVIRTSLTSVLEQTWTNLEVLVTDDCSNDATAEIVEAYAADDSRIQLIKAESNGGAYVARNLALKEATGDFITVNDADDWSHAEKIETQVKHLLKNKAVIGNTSEQARATNHLTFYRRGKPGTYIFSNMSSFMFRRKPVMETIGFWDSVRFAADSEFIRRIKKVFGEKSIVYLTTGPLSFQRQSDTSLTGNEAFGYHGFKMGARKEYEEAHDYFHQTAKRLDYSFPLKTRPFAVPEPMWPKREINKGERRHFDVVIASDFRLDDPTTVGNTEEILFHKQKDARIGLLQLSEYNVNPDRTIHANVREILNRDHAKMLVYGEKISCDTLIIRHLPSLQEWQRYVPDVKAGQVRVVINHSPQNMQQCQKHVKEFFGDSGVWHPYNASMSKEETDTALKGG
;
A
#
# COMPACT_ATOMS: atom_id res chain seq x y z
N MET A 1 -0.82 41.11 19.07
CA MET A 1 -1.02 39.67 18.77
C MET A 1 -1.16 38.82 20.04
N LEU A 2 -0.20 38.86 20.99
CA LEU A 2 -0.29 38.15 22.28
C LEU A 2 -1.49 38.55 23.17
N LYS A 3 -1.90 39.82 23.21
CA LYS A 3 -3.10 40.27 23.93
C LYS A 3 -4.43 39.79 23.29
N ALA A 4 -4.47 39.66 21.96
CA ALA A 4 -5.66 39.17 21.25
C ALA A 4 -5.85 37.64 21.39
N LEU A 5 -4.74 36.89 21.40
CA LEU A 5 -4.71 35.45 21.70
C LEU A 5 -5.07 35.15 23.17
N ALA A 6 -4.65 36.01 24.11
CA ALA A 6 -5.04 35.90 25.51
C ALA A 6 -6.56 36.08 25.71
N GLN A 7 -7.16 37.03 24.99
CA GLN A 7 -8.58 37.39 25.13
C GLN A 7 -9.54 36.44 24.40
N GLN A 8 -9.11 35.82 23.29
CA GLN A 8 -9.85 34.70 22.68
C GLN A 8 -9.76 33.40 23.52
N GLY A 9 -8.63 33.19 24.20
CA GLY A 9 -8.40 32.01 25.04
C GLY A 9 -9.17 32.01 26.37
N THR A 10 -9.50 33.17 26.94
CA THR A 10 -10.37 33.30 28.12
C THR A 10 -11.83 32.97 27.79
N ASN A 11 -12.32 33.46 26.64
CA ASN A 11 -13.72 33.29 26.23
C ASN A 11 -14.07 31.82 25.89
N LEU A 12 -13.11 31.04 25.38
CA LEU A 12 -13.29 29.61 25.08
C LEU A 12 -13.31 28.73 26.34
N LEU A 13 -12.48 29.03 27.34
CA LEU A 13 -12.46 28.32 28.61
C LEU A 13 -13.74 28.61 29.42
N GLU A 14 -14.19 29.86 29.42
CA GLU A 14 -15.46 30.25 30.05
C GLU A 14 -16.67 29.62 29.36
N SER A 15 -16.69 29.55 28.02
CA SER A 15 -17.74 28.86 27.25
C SER A 15 -17.84 27.37 27.60
N LEU A 16 -16.70 26.70 27.82
CA LEU A 16 -16.66 25.28 28.17
C LEU A 16 -17.10 25.02 29.62
N ILE A 17 -16.65 25.86 30.56
CA ILE A 17 -17.11 25.82 31.97
C ILE A 17 -18.62 26.06 32.05
N ASN A 18 -19.14 26.96 31.20
CA ASN A 18 -20.57 27.25 31.09
C ASN A 18 -21.40 26.09 30.52
N ARG A 19 -20.80 25.21 29.71
CA ARG A 19 -21.46 24.01 29.15
C ARG A 19 -21.39 22.79 30.07
N LEU A 20 -20.33 22.65 30.86
CA LEU A 20 -20.07 21.43 31.63
C LEU A 20 -20.55 21.48 33.09
N PHE A 21 -20.87 22.67 33.65
CA PHE A 21 -21.23 22.81 35.06
C PHE A 21 -22.54 23.62 35.32
N PRO A 22 -23.41 23.20 36.26
CA PRO A 22 -24.65 23.92 36.62
C PRO A 22 -24.39 25.32 37.23
N PRO A 23 -25.36 26.26 37.15
CA PRO A 23 -25.25 27.66 37.61
C PRO A 23 -24.61 27.86 38.98
N GLU A 24 -24.91 26.99 39.92
CA GLU A 24 -24.52 27.10 41.33
C GLU A 24 -23.04 26.75 41.59
N ARG A 25 -22.34 26.10 40.64
CA ARG A 25 -20.90 25.81 40.71
C ARG A 25 -20.02 26.75 39.85
N LYS A 26 -20.63 27.74 39.18
CA LYS A 26 -19.98 28.52 38.09
C LYS A 26 -18.92 29.52 38.53
N ARG A 27 -19.04 30.12 39.73
CA ARG A 27 -18.21 31.27 40.11
C ARG A 27 -16.83 30.95 40.72
N ASN A 28 -16.51 29.68 40.98
CA ASN A 28 -15.31 29.32 41.74
C ASN A 28 -14.31 28.40 41.03
N ILE A 29 -14.57 27.94 39.79
CA ILE A 29 -13.73 26.92 39.13
C ILE A 29 -12.62 27.58 38.28
N SER A 30 -12.92 28.61 37.49
CA SER A 30 -11.90 29.26 36.65
C SER A 30 -10.86 30.05 37.46
N GLU A 31 -11.25 30.57 38.63
CA GLU A 31 -10.37 31.28 39.57
C GLU A 31 -9.49 30.33 40.39
N LYS A 32 -9.93 29.08 40.62
CA LYS A 32 -9.16 28.04 41.34
C LYS A 32 -8.17 27.26 40.46
N LEU A 33 -8.27 27.39 39.14
CA LEU A 33 -7.32 26.75 38.22
C LEU A 33 -6.06 27.61 38.09
N THR A 34 -4.91 27.01 38.42
CA THR A 34 -3.60 27.63 38.20
C THR A 34 -3.34 27.87 36.72
N ASP A 35 -2.48 28.84 36.38
CA ASP A 35 -2.13 29.14 34.99
C ASP A 35 -1.55 27.92 34.25
N LYS A 36 -0.84 27.05 34.96
CA LYS A 36 -0.32 25.78 34.44
C LYS A 36 -1.43 24.79 34.08
N GLN A 37 -2.51 24.71 34.87
CA GLN A 37 -3.67 23.88 34.55
C GLN A 37 -4.48 24.44 33.38
N LYS A 38 -4.65 25.76 33.32
CA LYS A 38 -5.28 26.45 32.17
C LYS A 38 -4.50 26.20 30.88
N ASP A 39 -3.17 26.28 30.93
CA ASP A 39 -2.29 25.99 29.80
C ASP A 39 -2.32 24.51 29.39
N THR A 40 -2.42 23.59 30.36
CA THR A 40 -2.54 22.14 30.09
C THR A 40 -3.87 21.80 29.41
N ILE A 41 -4.99 22.37 29.87
CA ILE A 41 -6.31 22.20 29.25
C ILE A 41 -6.32 22.79 27.84
N LYS A 42 -5.71 23.97 27.65
CA LYS A 42 -5.54 24.56 26.31
C LYS A 42 -4.76 23.63 25.39
N LYS A 43 -3.61 23.12 25.83
CA LYS A 43 -2.79 22.17 25.05
C LYS A 43 -3.58 20.92 24.65
N LEU A 44 -4.37 20.34 25.56
CA LEU A 44 -5.23 19.19 25.29
C LEU A 44 -6.35 19.51 24.27
N LEU A 45 -6.97 20.68 24.35
CA LEU A 45 -7.99 21.13 23.39
C LEU A 45 -7.40 21.40 22.00
N PHE A 46 -6.23 22.04 21.93
CA PHE A 46 -5.53 22.27 20.67
C PHE A 46 -5.07 20.94 20.04
N LEU A 47 -4.55 19.99 20.83
CA LEU A 47 -4.26 18.63 20.39
C LEU A 47 -5.50 17.96 19.78
N GLY A 48 -6.68 18.07 20.43
CA GLY A 48 -7.93 17.55 19.89
C GLY A 48 -8.37 18.22 18.58
N LYS A 49 -8.18 19.54 18.44
CA LYS A 49 -8.45 20.27 17.20
C LYS A 49 -7.55 19.81 16.05
N TYR A 50 -6.23 19.76 16.26
CA TYR A 50 -5.28 19.31 15.25
C TYR A 50 -5.55 17.86 14.82
N GLN A 51 -5.83 16.98 15.77
CA GLN A 51 -6.25 15.60 15.47
C GLN A 51 -7.53 15.55 14.63
N THR A 52 -8.48 16.46 14.84
CA THR A 52 -9.71 16.52 14.04
C THR A 52 -9.43 16.96 12.60
N GLN A 53 -8.54 17.94 12.41
CA GLN A 53 -8.15 18.43 11.09
C GLN A 53 -7.33 17.40 10.30
N GLU A 54 -6.41 16.71 10.96
CA GLU A 54 -5.68 15.58 10.35
C GLU A 54 -6.62 14.44 9.95
N ARG A 55 -7.64 14.15 10.78
CA ARG A 55 -8.67 13.15 10.46
C ARG A 55 -9.48 13.54 9.23
N GLU A 56 -9.80 14.82 9.06
CA GLU A 56 -10.55 15.32 7.91
C GLU A 56 -9.78 15.09 6.61
N VAL A 57 -8.51 15.52 6.53
CA VAL A 57 -7.68 15.28 5.34
C VAL A 57 -7.42 13.78 5.12
N ARG A 58 -7.20 13.01 6.20
CA ARG A 58 -7.04 11.55 6.13
C ARG A 58 -8.30 10.87 5.56
N ARG A 59 -9.49 11.32 5.93
CA ARG A 59 -10.77 10.82 5.41
C ARG A 59 -10.85 11.03 3.90
N VAL A 60 -10.56 12.26 3.43
CA VAL A 60 -10.58 12.58 1.99
C VAL A 60 -9.52 11.79 1.23
N LYS A 61 -8.33 11.63 1.81
CA LYS A 61 -7.26 10.78 1.28
C LYS A 61 -7.74 9.34 1.08
N HIS A 62 -8.39 8.74 2.07
CA HIS A 62 -8.95 7.38 1.96
C HIS A 62 -9.98 7.30 0.82
N LEU A 63 -10.90 8.26 0.74
CA LEU A 63 -11.92 8.31 -0.32
C LEU A 63 -11.30 8.42 -1.72
N LEU A 64 -10.32 9.32 -1.88
CA LEU A 64 -9.61 9.57 -3.13
C LEU A 64 -8.84 8.35 -3.62
N TYR A 65 -8.05 7.74 -2.74
CA TYR A 65 -7.04 6.74 -3.10
C TYR A 65 -7.50 5.28 -2.91
N ASN A 66 -8.22 4.96 -1.85
CA ASN A 66 -8.60 3.58 -1.52
C ASN A 66 -10.00 3.22 -2.06
N LEU A 67 -10.93 4.18 -2.09
CA LEU A 67 -12.30 3.98 -2.59
C LEU A 67 -12.53 4.55 -4.00
N GLY A 68 -11.58 5.34 -4.52
CA GLY A 68 -11.56 5.75 -5.92
C GLY A 68 -12.51 6.89 -6.28
N PHE A 69 -12.97 7.67 -5.28
CA PHE A 69 -13.75 8.89 -5.49
C PHE A 69 -12.85 10.03 -5.98
N ARG A 70 -12.22 9.84 -7.15
CA ARG A 70 -11.15 10.73 -7.62
C ARG A 70 -11.62 12.16 -7.82
N LYS A 71 -12.72 12.34 -8.53
CA LYS A 71 -13.29 13.66 -8.81
C LYS A 71 -13.72 14.35 -7.52
N ARG A 72 -14.60 13.70 -6.75
CA ARG A 72 -15.18 14.28 -5.55
C ARG A 72 -14.15 14.54 -4.44
N GLY A 73 -13.23 13.60 -4.23
CA GLY A 73 -12.15 13.75 -3.25
C GLY A 73 -11.19 14.90 -3.60
N LEU A 74 -10.89 15.12 -4.88
CA LEU A 74 -10.09 16.27 -5.31
C LEU A 74 -10.83 17.60 -5.12
N GLU A 75 -12.11 17.67 -5.51
CA GLU A 75 -12.94 18.85 -5.26
C GLU A 75 -13.00 19.20 -3.76
N GLU A 76 -13.10 18.19 -2.90
CA GLU A 76 -13.11 18.40 -1.45
C GLU A 76 -11.75 18.89 -0.93
N LEU A 77 -10.64 18.31 -1.38
CA LEU A 77 -9.30 18.81 -1.02
C LEU A 77 -9.08 20.25 -1.51
N GLU A 78 -9.50 20.57 -2.73
CA GLU A 78 -9.42 21.94 -3.26
C GLU A 78 -10.27 22.91 -2.45
N LYS A 79 -11.45 22.48 -1.99
CA LYS A 79 -12.31 23.26 -1.11
C LYS A 79 -11.64 23.51 0.25
N LEU A 80 -11.07 22.47 0.85
CA LEU A 80 -10.31 22.57 2.11
C LEU A 80 -9.12 23.52 1.98
N TYR A 81 -8.43 23.49 0.85
CA TYR A 81 -7.33 24.40 0.55
C TYR A 81 -7.80 25.85 0.33
N ARG A 82 -8.77 26.09 -0.56
CA ARG A 82 -9.14 27.46 -0.99
C ARG A 82 -10.07 28.18 -0.02
N GLN A 83 -11.03 27.48 0.57
CA GLN A 83 -12.17 28.10 1.28
C GLN A 83 -12.03 28.06 2.80
N ASN A 84 -11.10 27.28 3.35
CA ASN A 84 -10.95 27.17 4.79
C ASN A 84 -10.23 28.39 5.38
N LYS A 85 -10.64 28.82 6.59
CA LYS A 85 -10.00 29.93 7.30
C LYS A 85 -8.83 29.47 8.17
N ASP A 86 -8.76 28.17 8.47
CA ASP A 86 -7.73 27.59 9.31
C ASP A 86 -6.48 27.25 8.50
N GLN A 87 -5.38 27.95 8.78
CA GLN A 87 -4.12 27.82 8.04
C GLN A 87 -3.49 26.43 8.13
N TYR A 88 -3.66 25.73 9.26
CA TYR A 88 -3.09 24.39 9.40
C TYR A 88 -3.80 23.38 8.49
N LEU A 89 -5.12 23.42 8.46
CA LEU A 89 -5.91 22.56 7.58
C LEU A 89 -5.68 22.88 6.09
N LYS A 90 -5.51 24.16 5.74
CA LYS A 90 -5.12 24.57 4.38
C LYS A 90 -3.79 23.96 3.96
N LYS A 91 -2.78 24.01 4.83
CA LYS A 91 -1.47 23.40 4.57
C LYS A 91 -1.54 21.88 4.41
N LEU A 92 -2.31 21.20 5.26
CA LEU A 92 -2.52 19.75 5.13
C LEU A 92 -3.18 19.40 3.79
N ALA A 93 -4.22 20.14 3.38
CA ALA A 93 -4.88 19.93 2.10
C ALA A 93 -3.97 20.25 0.91
N ALA A 94 -3.21 21.35 0.96
CA ALA A 94 -2.23 21.73 -0.05
C ALA A 94 -1.13 20.66 -0.21
N TRP A 95 -0.67 20.06 0.89
CA TRP A 95 0.33 18.99 0.88
C TRP A 95 -0.17 17.71 0.19
N GLU A 96 -1.43 17.33 0.42
CA GLU A 96 -2.00 16.16 -0.27
C GLU A 96 -2.31 16.47 -1.76
N LEU A 97 -2.75 17.69 -2.10
CA LEU A 97 -2.95 18.13 -3.48
C LEU A 97 -1.64 18.16 -4.28
N LEU A 98 -0.57 18.72 -3.72
CA LEU A 98 0.72 18.76 -4.43
C LEU A 98 1.27 17.36 -4.63
N LEU A 99 1.11 16.47 -3.64
CA LEU A 99 1.50 15.07 -3.77
C LEU A 99 0.69 14.36 -4.87
N TRP A 100 -0.62 14.59 -4.94
CA TRP A 100 -1.48 14.08 -6.01
C TRP A 100 -0.97 14.49 -7.39
N HIS A 101 -0.68 15.79 -7.59
CA HIS A 101 -0.19 16.32 -8.86
C HIS A 101 1.21 15.81 -9.20
N ALA A 102 2.12 15.77 -8.23
CA ALA A 102 3.48 15.26 -8.43
C ALA A 102 3.48 13.78 -8.87
N ASN A 103 2.54 12.98 -8.33
CA ASN A 103 2.37 11.56 -8.65
C ASN A 103 1.66 11.30 -9.99
N GLN A 104 1.26 12.34 -10.74
CA GLN A 104 0.83 12.17 -12.14
C GLN A 104 2.01 11.98 -13.09
N TYR A 105 3.25 12.26 -12.65
CA TYR A 105 4.46 12.14 -13.46
C TYR A 105 4.44 12.92 -14.80
N THR A 106 3.60 13.95 -14.92
CA THR A 106 3.51 14.85 -16.08
C THR A 106 4.13 16.22 -15.80
N GLU A 107 4.46 16.98 -16.85
CA GLU A 107 4.87 18.39 -16.72
C GLU A 107 3.79 19.25 -16.07
N GLU A 108 2.52 19.03 -16.44
CA GLU A 108 1.39 19.76 -15.87
C GLU A 108 1.23 19.49 -14.38
N GLY A 109 1.40 18.23 -13.97
CA GLY A 109 1.44 17.85 -12.55
C GLY A 109 2.61 18.51 -11.81
N ALA A 110 3.76 18.64 -12.46
CA ALA A 110 4.91 19.34 -11.88
C ALA A 110 4.65 20.84 -11.69
N ARG A 111 4.03 21.53 -12.67
CA ARG A 111 3.65 22.96 -12.53
C ARG A 111 2.70 23.18 -11.37
N LYS A 112 1.61 22.41 -11.30
CA LYS A 112 0.63 22.50 -10.19
C LYS A 112 1.26 22.20 -8.83
N CYS A 113 2.20 21.26 -8.77
CA CYS A 113 2.95 20.98 -7.54
C CYS A 113 3.78 22.20 -7.11
N LEU A 114 4.49 22.86 -8.03
CA LEU A 114 5.30 24.05 -7.75
C LEU A 114 4.43 25.26 -7.35
N GLU A 115 3.22 25.39 -7.86
CA GLU A 115 2.27 26.44 -7.45
C GLU A 115 1.82 26.30 -5.98
N LEU A 116 1.68 25.07 -5.49
CA LEU A 116 1.21 24.77 -4.13
C LEU A 116 2.35 24.77 -3.09
N LEU A 117 3.59 24.52 -3.51
CA LEU A 117 4.75 24.39 -2.61
C LEU A 117 5.01 25.59 -1.70
N PRO A 118 4.91 26.87 -2.16
CA PRO A 118 5.10 28.03 -1.30
C PRO A 118 4.19 28.05 -0.09
N GLU A 119 2.92 27.68 -0.24
CA GLU A 119 1.94 27.63 0.86
C GLU A 119 2.37 26.61 1.93
N VAL A 120 2.87 25.45 1.50
CA VAL A 120 3.24 24.40 2.45
C VAL A 120 4.54 24.72 3.19
N VAL A 121 5.51 25.35 2.51
CA VAL A 121 6.80 25.69 3.13
C VAL A 121 6.72 26.97 3.97
N GLN A 122 5.78 27.87 3.66
CA GLN A 122 5.62 29.14 4.38
C GLN A 122 5.46 28.90 5.89
N GLU A 123 6.34 29.48 6.71
CA GLU A 123 6.33 29.33 8.19
C GLU A 123 6.44 27.88 8.71
N GLU A 124 6.79 26.91 7.86
CA GLU A 124 7.08 25.54 8.30
C GLU A 124 8.37 25.52 9.12
N LYS A 125 8.37 24.76 10.22
CA LYS A 125 9.48 24.65 11.16
C LYS A 125 9.98 23.22 11.30
N ASP A 126 9.21 22.22 10.84
CA ASP A 126 9.66 20.83 10.86
C ASP A 126 10.73 20.61 9.79
N PRO A 127 12.01 20.37 10.16
CA PRO A 127 13.09 20.15 9.20
C PRO A 127 12.84 18.95 8.28
N VAL A 128 12.09 17.93 8.73
CA VAL A 128 11.73 16.76 7.90
C VAL A 128 10.77 17.17 6.80
N HIS A 129 9.78 18.00 7.11
CA HIS A 129 8.82 18.52 6.12
C HIS A 129 9.51 19.45 5.11
N ILE A 130 10.33 20.38 5.58
CA ILE A 130 11.07 21.31 4.72
C ILE A 130 11.98 20.53 3.75
N ARG A 131 12.71 19.53 4.26
CA ARG A 131 13.54 18.64 3.43
C ARG A 131 12.72 17.91 2.37
N LYS A 132 11.59 17.32 2.74
CA LYS A 132 10.70 16.61 1.80
C LYS A 132 10.17 17.55 0.74
N ALA A 133 9.79 18.78 1.11
CA ALA A 133 9.34 19.80 0.17
C ALA A 133 10.46 20.16 -0.82
N ALA A 134 11.70 20.32 -0.35
CA ALA A 134 12.85 20.59 -1.22
C ALA A 134 13.08 19.48 -2.26
N ILE A 135 12.97 18.21 -1.85
CA ILE A 135 13.04 17.06 -2.79
C ILE A 135 11.90 17.14 -3.82
N MET A 136 10.66 17.36 -3.37
CA MET A 136 9.50 17.47 -4.28
C MET A 136 9.67 18.62 -5.28
N THR A 137 10.18 19.78 -4.83
CA THR A 137 10.52 20.92 -5.69
C THR A 137 11.56 20.52 -6.74
N ALA A 138 12.66 19.90 -6.32
CA ALA A 138 13.74 19.50 -7.20
C ALA A 138 13.27 18.49 -8.27
N GLU A 139 12.43 17.52 -7.91
CA GLU A 139 11.85 16.57 -8.85
C GLU A 139 10.94 17.24 -9.88
N CYS A 140 10.12 18.19 -9.45
CA CYS A 140 9.23 18.93 -10.35
C CYS A 140 10.02 19.82 -11.31
N LEU A 141 11.04 20.53 -10.81
CA LEU A 141 11.95 21.32 -11.65
C LEU A 141 12.69 20.44 -12.65
N ASN A 142 13.21 19.29 -12.24
CA ASN A 142 13.88 18.35 -13.14
C ASN A 142 12.96 17.90 -14.28
N ARG A 143 11.69 17.60 -13.96
CA ARG A 143 10.69 17.21 -14.96
C ARG A 143 10.35 18.32 -15.95
N LEU A 144 10.53 19.58 -15.56
CA LEU A 144 10.38 20.75 -16.42
C LEU A 144 11.70 21.12 -17.14
N GLY A 145 12.72 20.25 -17.12
CA GLY A 145 14.01 20.48 -17.76
C GLY A 145 14.94 21.45 -17.01
N LYS A 146 14.60 21.80 -15.76
CA LYS A 146 15.32 22.81 -14.95
C LYS A 146 16.25 22.16 -13.92
N ALA A 147 17.12 21.25 -14.36
CA ALA A 147 18.00 20.49 -13.48
C ALA A 147 18.96 21.37 -12.66
N ALA A 148 19.48 22.47 -13.24
CA ALA A 148 20.36 23.39 -12.52
C ALA A 148 19.65 24.10 -11.35
N GLU A 149 18.41 24.57 -11.57
CA GLU A 149 17.58 25.14 -10.51
C GLU A 149 17.27 24.09 -9.43
N ALA A 150 16.97 22.85 -9.83
CA ALA A 150 16.73 21.75 -8.91
C ALA A 150 17.95 21.47 -8.01
N LYS A 151 19.17 21.47 -8.56
CA LYS A 151 20.41 21.29 -7.79
C LYS A 151 20.61 22.43 -6.79
N HIS A 152 20.33 23.67 -7.20
CA HIS A 152 20.38 24.82 -6.30
C HIS A 152 19.43 24.67 -5.12
N VAL A 153 18.21 24.18 -5.33
CA VAL A 153 17.23 23.92 -4.26
C VAL A 153 17.75 22.89 -3.24
N LEU A 154 18.44 21.83 -3.68
CA LEU A 154 18.95 20.79 -2.78
C LEU A 154 20.26 21.17 -2.07
N SER A 155 21.07 22.05 -2.67
CA SER A 155 22.40 22.40 -2.16
C SER A 155 22.46 22.83 -0.68
N PRO A 156 21.51 23.61 -0.11
CA PRO A 156 21.57 24.00 1.30
C PRO A 156 21.30 22.83 2.25
N PHE A 157 20.64 21.77 1.76
CA PHE A 157 20.34 20.56 2.55
C PHE A 157 21.46 19.53 2.49
N LEU A 158 22.32 19.60 1.46
CA LEU A 158 23.52 18.77 1.31
C LEU A 158 24.71 19.36 2.06
N ALA A 159 24.80 20.69 2.13
CA ALA A 159 25.77 21.39 2.97
C ALA A 159 25.33 21.28 4.43
N SER A 160 26.08 20.56 5.26
CA SER A 160 25.79 20.39 6.69
C SER A 160 25.46 21.72 7.36
N THR A 161 24.25 21.84 7.93
CA THR A 161 23.83 23.01 8.70
C THR A 161 23.55 22.60 10.15
N LYS A 162 24.45 22.98 11.06
CA LYS A 162 24.24 23.14 12.51
C LYS A 162 23.34 22.09 13.22
N GLY A 163 23.50 20.79 12.94
CA GLY A 163 22.70 19.76 13.65
C GLY A 163 22.85 18.29 13.26
N GLY A 164 23.61 17.93 12.21
CA GLY A 164 23.84 16.54 11.82
C GLY A 164 24.16 16.37 10.33
N ASP A 165 24.36 15.13 9.90
CA ASP A 165 24.59 14.77 8.50
C ASP A 165 23.30 14.90 7.65
N PRO A 166 23.40 15.17 6.33
CA PRO A 166 22.26 15.19 5.42
C PRO A 166 21.50 13.85 5.42
N HIS A 167 20.20 13.87 5.11
CA HIS A 167 19.42 12.63 5.00
C HIS A 167 19.71 11.88 3.67
N PRO A 168 19.75 10.53 3.65
CA PRO A 168 20.15 9.78 2.45
C PRO A 168 19.23 9.99 1.22
N ASP A 169 17.93 10.25 1.45
CA ASP A 169 17.01 10.62 0.36
C ASP A 169 17.46 11.85 -0.46
N LEU A 170 18.19 12.80 0.14
CA LEU A 170 18.69 13.98 -0.58
C LEU A 170 19.75 13.59 -1.59
N TYR A 171 20.61 12.63 -1.27
CA TYR A 171 21.62 12.14 -2.18
C TYR A 171 21.00 11.38 -3.36
N LEU A 172 19.98 10.56 -3.12
CA LEU A 172 19.24 9.91 -4.21
C LEU A 172 18.45 10.92 -5.06
N ALA A 173 17.89 11.96 -4.45
CA ALA A 173 17.26 13.07 -5.18
C ALA A 173 18.28 13.76 -6.10
N THR A 174 19.48 14.06 -5.60
CA THR A 174 20.54 14.72 -6.36
C THR A 174 21.10 13.81 -7.46
N ALA A 175 21.23 12.50 -7.21
CA ALA A 175 21.60 11.53 -8.24
C ALA A 175 20.63 11.60 -9.45
N ASN A 176 19.32 11.76 -9.21
CA ASN A 176 18.34 11.92 -10.29
C ASN A 176 18.51 13.20 -11.13
N LEU A 177 19.29 14.18 -10.67
CA LEU A 177 19.57 15.43 -11.38
C LEU A 177 20.86 15.37 -12.21
N GLU A 178 21.63 14.27 -12.12
CA GLU A 178 22.85 14.10 -12.89
C GLU A 178 22.58 13.47 -14.27
N SER A 179 23.27 13.99 -15.28
CA SER A 179 23.18 13.51 -16.66
C SER A 179 24.12 12.32 -16.93
N SER A 180 25.26 12.25 -16.25
CA SER A 180 26.22 11.16 -16.42
C SER A 180 26.06 10.10 -15.33
N ILE A 181 26.21 8.83 -15.70
CA ILE A 181 26.10 7.73 -14.76
C ILE A 181 27.20 7.78 -13.68
N THR A 182 28.40 8.24 -14.02
CA THR A 182 29.49 8.41 -13.06
C THR A 182 29.13 9.38 -11.95
N ALA A 183 28.58 10.55 -12.30
CA ALA A 183 28.14 11.53 -11.31
C ALA A 183 26.95 11.01 -10.49
N LYS A 184 26.03 10.23 -11.09
CA LYS A 184 24.99 9.53 -10.34
C LYS A 184 25.58 8.62 -9.27
N MET A 185 26.57 7.81 -9.64
CA MET A 185 27.21 6.85 -8.74
C MET A 185 27.89 7.51 -7.55
N GLU A 186 28.50 8.69 -7.74
CA GLU A 186 29.07 9.47 -6.63
C GLU A 186 28.02 9.79 -5.57
N TRP A 187 26.85 10.28 -5.97
CA TRP A 187 25.75 10.60 -5.05
C TRP A 187 25.11 9.34 -4.45
N ILE A 188 24.94 8.27 -5.22
CA ILE A 188 24.45 6.99 -4.70
C ILE A 188 25.40 6.49 -3.59
N ASN A 189 26.71 6.54 -3.82
CA ASN A 189 27.70 6.15 -2.81
C ASN A 189 27.72 7.07 -1.58
N GLN A 190 27.42 8.38 -1.71
CA GLN A 190 27.23 9.23 -0.52
C GLN A 190 26.04 8.76 0.33
N SER A 191 24.94 8.35 -0.32
CA SER A 191 23.79 7.74 0.37
C SER A 191 24.18 6.47 1.13
N LEU A 192 25.00 5.61 0.51
CA LEU A 192 25.47 4.38 1.13
C LEU A 192 26.42 4.65 2.31
N LYS A 193 27.44 5.49 2.09
CA LYS A 193 28.45 5.86 3.07
C LYS A 193 27.85 6.47 4.33
N LEU A 194 26.82 7.30 4.19
CA LEU A 194 26.10 7.89 5.33
C LEU A 194 25.51 6.84 6.27
N ASN A 195 25.11 5.69 5.73
CA ASN A 195 24.57 4.57 6.50
C ASN A 195 25.65 3.56 6.92
N GLY A 196 26.93 3.92 6.76
CA GLY A 196 28.06 3.05 7.09
C GLY A 196 28.22 1.84 6.16
N MET A 197 27.60 1.88 4.98
CA MET A 197 27.69 0.79 3.99
C MET A 197 28.93 0.95 3.10
N SER A 198 29.42 -0.19 2.62
CA SER A 198 30.44 -0.24 1.57
C SER A 198 29.98 0.43 0.28
N MET A 199 30.92 0.96 -0.51
CA MET A 199 30.60 1.60 -1.77
C MET A 199 30.37 0.57 -2.88
N ILE A 200 29.61 0.98 -3.89
CA ILE A 200 29.38 0.21 -5.12
C ILE A 200 30.01 0.90 -6.32
N LYS A 201 30.29 0.12 -7.35
CA LYS A 201 30.78 0.61 -8.65
C LYS A 201 30.04 -0.10 -9.78
N LEU A 202 30.30 0.35 -11.00
CA LEU A 202 29.78 -0.31 -12.20
C LEU A 202 30.89 -1.13 -12.83
N ASP A 203 30.61 -2.41 -13.09
CA ASP A 203 31.46 -3.25 -13.91
C ASP A 203 31.30 -2.84 -15.39
N PRO A 204 32.35 -2.31 -16.03
CA PRO A 204 32.28 -1.87 -17.43
C PRO A 204 32.14 -3.05 -18.42
N SER A 205 32.36 -4.29 -17.98
CA SER A 205 32.21 -5.48 -18.81
C SER A 205 30.77 -5.99 -18.90
N ALA A 206 29.89 -5.58 -17.98
CA ALA A 206 28.47 -5.92 -17.99
C ALA A 206 27.71 -5.07 -19.04
N SER A 207 27.01 -5.73 -19.96
CA SER A 207 26.57 -5.12 -21.22
C SER A 207 25.09 -4.72 -21.32
N SER A 208 24.24 -5.04 -20.33
CA SER A 208 22.79 -4.82 -20.47
C SER A 208 22.35 -3.42 -20.00
N SER A 209 22.69 -3.01 -18.78
CA SER A 209 22.30 -1.69 -18.24
C SER A 209 23.16 -1.28 -17.04
N PRO A 210 23.24 0.02 -16.70
CA PRO A 210 23.91 0.46 -15.47
C PRO A 210 23.42 -0.25 -14.20
N TYR A 211 22.15 -0.64 -14.15
CA TYR A 211 21.60 -1.40 -13.03
C TYR A 211 22.19 -2.81 -12.94
N ASP A 212 22.32 -3.50 -14.06
CA ASP A 212 22.86 -4.87 -14.11
C ASP A 212 24.39 -4.91 -13.95
N SER A 213 25.06 -3.76 -14.13
CA SER A 213 26.50 -3.60 -13.91
C SER A 213 26.88 -3.32 -12.45
N ILE A 214 25.93 -3.23 -11.51
CA ILE A 214 26.25 -2.89 -10.12
C ILE A 214 27.05 -4.03 -9.46
N VAL A 215 28.24 -3.69 -8.97
CA VAL A 215 29.10 -4.59 -8.18
C VAL A 215 29.61 -3.88 -6.92
N MET A 216 29.91 -4.65 -5.88
CA MET A 216 30.52 -4.10 -4.66
C MET A 216 31.97 -3.66 -4.91
N ASP A 217 32.39 -2.55 -4.31
CA ASP A 217 33.81 -2.23 -4.23
C ASP A 217 34.48 -2.99 -3.08
N ARG A 218 35.06 -4.16 -3.39
CA ARG A 218 35.69 -5.08 -2.42
C ARG A 218 37.03 -4.59 -1.84
N SER A 219 37.28 -3.29 -1.80
CA SER A 219 38.57 -2.77 -1.34
C SER A 219 38.86 -3.08 0.14
N HIS A 220 37.86 -3.46 0.96
CA HIS A 220 37.99 -3.57 2.42
C HIS A 220 37.13 -4.66 3.14
N SER A 221 36.67 -5.74 2.49
CA SER A 221 35.84 -6.76 3.18
C SER A 221 36.64 -8.00 3.61
N GLU A 222 36.64 -8.31 4.91
CA GLU A 222 37.10 -9.61 5.43
C GLU A 222 35.93 -10.61 5.44
N ASP A 223 36.14 -11.79 4.84
CA ASP A 223 35.17 -12.89 4.90
C ASP A 223 35.13 -13.48 6.32
N LEU A 224 34.00 -13.34 7.00
CA LEU A 224 33.82 -13.93 8.32
C LEU A 224 33.64 -15.45 8.20
N THR A 225 34.61 -16.25 8.62
CA THR A 225 34.51 -17.72 8.62
C THR A 225 34.76 -18.32 10.01
N ASN A 226 33.67 -18.68 10.71
CA ASN A 226 33.51 -19.90 11.54
C ASN A 226 32.24 -19.82 12.41
N ASN A 227 31.46 -20.91 12.41
CA ASN A 227 30.30 -21.17 13.28
C ASN A 227 29.10 -20.19 13.16
N GLN A 228 28.89 -19.65 11.97
CA GLN A 228 27.77 -18.76 11.65
C GLN A 228 26.47 -19.55 11.38
N PRO A 229 25.29 -19.07 11.83
CA PRO A 229 23.99 -19.64 11.43
C PRO A 229 23.80 -19.70 9.92
N LEU A 230 23.20 -20.78 9.43
CA LEU A 230 22.84 -20.90 8.01
C LEU A 230 21.65 -20.00 7.70
N VAL A 231 21.73 -19.25 6.58
CA VAL A 231 20.61 -18.47 6.07
C VAL A 231 20.13 -19.09 4.77
N THR A 232 18.84 -19.44 4.70
CA THR A 232 18.20 -19.80 3.44
C THR A 232 17.66 -18.54 2.77
N VAL A 233 18.12 -18.26 1.55
CA VAL A 233 17.57 -17.22 0.67
C VAL A 233 16.60 -17.88 -0.29
N ILE A 234 15.32 -17.53 -0.18
CA ILE A 234 14.28 -18.01 -1.09
C ILE A 234 14.13 -17.03 -2.25
N MET A 235 14.23 -17.51 -3.48
CA MET A 235 14.08 -16.72 -4.69
C MET A 235 13.02 -17.32 -5.62
N PRO A 236 11.76 -16.83 -5.59
CA PRO A 236 10.75 -17.26 -6.55
C PRO A 236 11.02 -16.62 -7.92
N VAL A 237 11.01 -17.40 -9.00
CA VAL A 237 11.27 -16.93 -10.36
C VAL A 237 10.16 -17.37 -11.32
N TYR A 238 9.83 -16.50 -12.26
CA TYR A 238 8.93 -16.78 -13.37
C TYR A 238 9.25 -15.83 -14.52
N ASN A 239 9.70 -16.38 -15.65
CA ASN A 239 10.08 -15.63 -16.85
C ASN A 239 11.02 -14.45 -16.54
N ALA A 240 12.18 -14.75 -15.95
CA ALA A 240 13.15 -13.81 -15.42
C ALA A 240 14.50 -13.84 -16.14
N GLU A 241 14.58 -14.38 -17.37
CA GLU A 241 15.85 -14.58 -18.09
C GLU A 241 16.70 -13.30 -18.20
N ASP A 242 16.05 -12.14 -18.35
CA ASP A 242 16.69 -10.83 -18.51
C ASP A 242 17.25 -10.24 -17.21
N VAL A 243 16.83 -10.73 -16.04
CA VAL A 243 17.05 -10.06 -14.75
C VAL A 243 17.67 -10.95 -13.68
N ILE A 244 17.50 -12.27 -13.81
CA ILE A 244 17.88 -13.24 -12.78
C ILE A 244 19.39 -13.25 -12.48
N ARG A 245 20.22 -12.96 -13.48
CA ARG A 245 21.69 -12.91 -13.32
C ARG A 245 22.12 -11.86 -12.29
N THR A 246 21.56 -10.65 -12.39
CA THR A 246 21.85 -9.55 -11.46
C THR A 246 21.45 -9.92 -10.04
N SER A 247 20.28 -10.53 -9.86
CA SER A 247 19.75 -10.96 -8.57
C SER A 247 20.62 -12.06 -7.95
N LEU A 248 20.91 -13.14 -8.69
CA LEU A 248 21.76 -14.25 -8.25
C LEU A 248 23.17 -13.78 -7.89
N THR A 249 23.84 -13.04 -8.78
CA THR A 249 25.18 -12.51 -8.51
C THR A 249 25.19 -11.70 -7.21
N SER A 250 24.24 -10.78 -7.01
CA SER A 250 24.18 -9.96 -5.79
C SER A 250 23.96 -10.75 -4.48
N VAL A 251 23.26 -11.89 -4.57
CA VAL A 251 23.07 -12.82 -3.44
C VAL A 251 24.32 -13.66 -3.18
N LEU A 252 25.02 -14.08 -4.22
CA LEU A 252 26.26 -14.86 -4.07
C LEU A 252 27.44 -14.01 -3.55
N GLU A 253 27.39 -12.71 -3.77
CA GLU A 253 28.38 -11.72 -3.30
C GLU A 253 28.12 -11.19 -1.87
N GLN A 254 27.19 -11.78 -1.12
CA GLN A 254 26.93 -11.35 0.25
C GLN A 254 28.14 -11.61 1.17
N THR A 255 28.40 -10.68 2.08
CA THR A 255 29.47 -10.81 3.10
C THR A 255 29.17 -11.92 4.11
N TRP A 256 27.89 -12.28 4.29
CA TRP A 256 27.50 -13.48 5.01
C TRP A 256 27.54 -14.69 4.06
N THR A 257 28.58 -15.51 4.17
CA THR A 257 28.86 -16.56 3.18
C THR A 257 28.15 -17.88 3.45
N ASN A 258 27.74 -18.15 4.70
CA ASN A 258 27.01 -19.37 5.07
C ASN A 258 25.53 -19.30 4.62
N LEU A 259 25.32 -19.50 3.31
CA LEU A 259 24.06 -19.38 2.62
C LEU A 259 23.65 -20.69 1.94
N GLU A 260 22.34 -20.92 1.92
CA GLU A 260 21.64 -21.82 1.02
C GLU A 260 20.71 -20.95 0.15
N VAL A 261 20.75 -21.07 -1.17
CA VAL A 261 19.95 -20.26 -2.10
C VAL A 261 18.98 -21.18 -2.84
N LEU A 262 17.71 -21.13 -2.44
CA LEU A 262 16.64 -21.93 -3.03
C LEU A 262 15.89 -21.12 -4.07
N VAL A 263 16.17 -21.40 -5.35
CA VAL A 263 15.51 -20.78 -6.48
C VAL A 263 14.34 -21.65 -6.90
N THR A 264 13.12 -21.11 -6.85
CA THR A 264 11.92 -21.86 -7.28
C THR A 264 11.40 -21.31 -8.60
N ASP A 265 11.55 -22.10 -9.66
CA ASP A 265 10.99 -21.81 -10.97
C ASP A 265 9.51 -22.18 -11.05
N ASP A 266 8.65 -21.18 -11.16
CA ASP A 266 7.18 -21.28 -11.19
C ASP A 266 6.66 -21.57 -12.61
N CYS A 267 7.30 -22.55 -13.28
CA CYS A 267 7.06 -22.95 -14.67
C CYS A 267 7.36 -21.85 -15.70
N SER A 268 8.58 -21.30 -15.68
CA SER A 268 9.01 -20.37 -16.72
C SER A 268 9.00 -21.03 -18.10
N ASN A 269 8.77 -20.23 -19.14
CA ASN A 269 8.80 -20.68 -20.54
C ASN A 269 9.93 -20.04 -21.37
N ASP A 270 10.88 -19.41 -20.68
CA ASP A 270 12.06 -18.74 -21.21
C ASP A 270 13.35 -19.43 -20.69
N ALA A 271 14.53 -18.82 -20.89
CA ALA A 271 15.80 -19.42 -20.46
C ALA A 271 16.05 -19.37 -18.94
N THR A 272 15.09 -18.94 -18.11
CA THR A 272 15.29 -18.75 -16.65
C THR A 272 15.86 -19.99 -15.98
N ALA A 273 15.25 -21.16 -16.19
CA ALA A 273 15.69 -22.40 -15.54
C ALA A 273 17.11 -22.80 -15.98
N GLU A 274 17.43 -22.67 -17.27
CA GLU A 274 18.76 -22.99 -17.82
C GLU A 274 19.84 -22.08 -17.22
N ILE A 275 19.53 -20.80 -17.06
CA ILE A 275 20.45 -19.84 -16.42
C ILE A 275 20.71 -20.26 -14.98
N VAL A 276 19.67 -20.59 -14.20
CA VAL A 276 19.84 -21.00 -12.80
C VAL A 276 20.60 -22.32 -12.70
N GLU A 277 20.37 -23.28 -13.59
CA GLU A 277 21.11 -24.55 -13.64
C GLU A 277 22.61 -24.32 -13.88
N ALA A 278 22.98 -23.38 -14.75
CA ALA A 278 24.38 -23.01 -14.96
C ALA A 278 25.02 -22.44 -13.67
N TYR A 279 24.33 -21.55 -12.96
CA TYR A 279 24.81 -21.05 -11.68
C TYR A 279 24.90 -22.14 -10.61
N ALA A 280 23.96 -23.09 -10.56
CA ALA A 280 23.98 -24.20 -9.63
C ALA A 280 25.12 -25.20 -9.91
N ALA A 281 25.57 -25.31 -11.17
CA ALA A 281 26.74 -26.09 -11.54
C ALA A 281 28.04 -25.47 -11.03
N ASP A 282 28.10 -24.13 -10.98
CA ASP A 282 29.29 -23.37 -10.57
C ASP A 282 29.35 -23.07 -9.06
N ASP A 283 28.20 -22.94 -8.39
CA ASP A 283 28.10 -22.63 -6.96
C ASP A 283 27.14 -23.59 -6.23
N SER A 284 27.73 -24.45 -5.38
CA SER A 284 27.01 -25.48 -4.61
C SER A 284 25.97 -24.94 -3.61
N ARG A 285 25.95 -23.63 -3.35
CA ARG A 285 24.94 -23.00 -2.48
C ARG A 285 23.58 -22.89 -3.17
N ILE A 286 23.53 -22.96 -4.50
CA ILE A 286 22.29 -22.79 -5.27
C ILE A 286 21.61 -24.14 -5.50
N GLN A 287 20.31 -24.17 -5.27
CA GLN A 287 19.45 -25.29 -5.65
C GLN A 287 18.24 -24.77 -6.44
N LEU A 288 18.01 -25.34 -7.62
CA LEU A 288 16.81 -25.12 -8.41
C LEU A 288 15.69 -26.08 -7.99
N ILE A 289 14.51 -25.54 -7.72
CA ILE A 289 13.27 -26.27 -7.47
C ILE A 289 12.30 -25.92 -8.61
N LYS A 290 11.82 -26.92 -9.35
CA LYS A 290 10.85 -26.72 -10.43
C LYS A 290 9.45 -27.00 -9.92
N ALA A 291 8.53 -26.03 -10.06
CA ALA A 291 7.14 -26.21 -9.70
C ALA A 291 6.42 -27.10 -10.73
N GLU A 292 5.45 -27.90 -10.28
CA GLU A 292 4.62 -28.74 -11.16
C GLU A 292 3.63 -27.92 -12.00
N SER A 293 3.21 -26.76 -11.48
CA SER A 293 2.28 -25.85 -12.16
C SER A 293 2.48 -24.44 -11.63
N ASN A 294 2.24 -23.44 -12.49
CA ASN A 294 2.35 -22.03 -12.11
C ASN A 294 1.32 -21.66 -11.03
N GLY A 295 1.79 -21.43 -9.80
CA GLY A 295 0.98 -21.09 -8.63
C GLY A 295 1.13 -19.65 -8.16
N GLY A 296 2.08 -18.90 -8.73
CA GLY A 296 2.45 -17.56 -8.33
C GLY A 296 3.44 -17.54 -7.15
N ALA A 297 3.88 -16.33 -6.82
CA ALA A 297 5.07 -16.10 -5.98
C ALA A 297 5.03 -16.79 -4.61
N TYR A 298 3.87 -16.85 -3.92
CA TYR A 298 3.82 -17.43 -2.58
C TYR A 298 3.66 -18.95 -2.57
N VAL A 299 3.18 -19.55 -3.67
CA VAL A 299 3.28 -21.00 -3.85
C VAL A 299 4.74 -21.39 -4.08
N ALA A 300 5.45 -20.65 -4.94
CA ALA A 300 6.88 -20.83 -5.17
C ALA A 300 7.71 -20.65 -3.89
N ARG A 301 7.44 -19.59 -3.10
CA ARG A 301 8.10 -19.38 -1.80
C ARG A 301 7.83 -20.51 -0.81
N ASN A 302 6.62 -21.07 -0.80
CA ASN A 302 6.26 -22.18 0.08
C ASN A 302 6.92 -23.51 -0.32
N LEU A 303 7.10 -23.76 -1.61
CA LEU A 303 7.90 -24.90 -2.10
C LEU A 303 9.34 -24.81 -1.58
N ALA A 304 9.99 -23.66 -1.71
CA ALA A 304 11.32 -23.44 -1.15
C ALA A 304 11.35 -23.53 0.39
N LEU A 305 10.39 -22.91 1.09
CA LEU A 305 10.34 -22.92 2.56
C LEU A 305 10.20 -24.34 3.14
N LYS A 306 9.56 -25.25 2.40
CA LYS A 306 9.43 -26.65 2.78
C LYS A 306 10.78 -27.36 2.78
N GLU A 307 11.65 -27.04 1.83
CA GLU A 307 12.99 -27.63 1.68
C GLU A 307 14.06 -26.87 2.47
N ALA A 308 13.78 -25.64 2.92
CA ALA A 308 14.72 -24.76 3.61
C ALA A 308 15.27 -25.33 4.92
N THR A 309 16.60 -25.31 5.06
CA THR A 309 17.30 -25.88 6.22
C THR A 309 17.85 -24.83 7.19
N GLY A 310 18.04 -23.59 6.74
CA GLY A 310 18.68 -22.51 7.48
C GLY A 310 18.02 -22.15 8.82
N ASP A 311 18.81 -21.62 9.74
CA ASP A 311 18.33 -21.08 11.02
C ASP A 311 17.46 -19.82 10.80
N PHE A 312 17.83 -19.04 9.78
CA PHE A 312 17.09 -17.89 9.30
C PHE A 312 16.63 -18.09 7.86
N ILE A 313 15.45 -17.59 7.55
CA ILE A 313 14.92 -17.50 6.18
C ILE A 313 14.86 -16.04 5.79
N THR A 314 15.22 -15.72 4.56
CA THR A 314 14.92 -14.43 3.93
C THR A 314 14.47 -14.66 2.49
N VAL A 315 14.04 -13.60 1.83
CA VAL A 315 13.61 -13.62 0.43
C VAL A 315 14.49 -12.66 -0.38
N ASN A 316 14.64 -12.98 -1.67
CA ASN A 316 15.08 -12.02 -2.68
C ASN A 316 14.21 -12.19 -3.92
N ASP A 317 13.66 -11.09 -4.47
CA ASP A 317 12.89 -11.18 -5.71
C ASP A 317 13.86 -11.31 -6.92
N ALA A 318 13.39 -11.97 -7.98
CA ALA A 318 14.22 -12.36 -9.13
C ALA A 318 14.84 -11.18 -9.90
N ASP A 319 14.26 -10.00 -9.77
CA ASP A 319 14.62 -8.78 -10.48
C ASP A 319 15.34 -7.74 -9.61
N ASP A 320 15.48 -8.00 -8.31
CA ASP A 320 16.01 -7.05 -7.33
C ASP A 320 17.50 -7.30 -7.03
N TRP A 321 18.30 -6.23 -7.09
CA TRP A 321 19.68 -6.21 -6.63
C TRP A 321 19.78 -6.00 -5.12
N SER A 322 20.66 -6.76 -4.46
CA SER A 322 20.94 -6.65 -3.03
C SER A 322 22.35 -6.18 -2.74
N HIS A 323 22.47 -5.23 -1.81
CA HIS A 323 23.77 -4.82 -1.29
C HIS A 323 24.43 -5.99 -0.55
N ALA A 324 25.75 -6.16 -0.71
CA ALA A 324 26.50 -7.30 -0.17
C ALA A 324 26.39 -7.47 1.36
N GLU A 325 26.22 -6.35 2.08
CA GLU A 325 26.09 -6.33 3.55
C GLU A 325 24.65 -6.57 4.05
N LYS A 326 23.68 -6.85 3.15
CA LYS A 326 22.25 -6.94 3.50
C LYS A 326 21.98 -8.07 4.50
N ILE A 327 22.35 -9.30 4.15
CA ILE A 327 22.07 -10.47 4.98
C ILE A 327 22.82 -10.38 6.31
N GLU A 328 24.10 -10.00 6.27
CA GLU A 328 24.93 -9.86 7.47
C GLU A 328 24.31 -8.86 8.46
N THR A 329 23.85 -7.69 7.97
CA THR A 329 23.20 -6.66 8.79
C THR A 329 21.96 -7.22 9.51
N GLN A 330 21.12 -7.94 8.78
CA GLN A 330 19.88 -8.51 9.33
C GLN A 330 20.15 -9.65 10.32
N VAL A 331 21.12 -10.53 10.03
CA VAL A 331 21.49 -11.65 10.92
C VAL A 331 22.10 -11.13 12.21
N LYS A 332 23.08 -10.21 12.14
CA LYS A 332 23.71 -9.60 13.33
C LYS A 332 22.67 -8.98 14.26
N HIS A 333 21.66 -8.31 13.69
CA HIS A 333 20.55 -7.78 14.47
C HIS A 333 19.75 -8.88 15.19
N LEU A 334 19.37 -9.98 14.51
CA LEU A 334 18.65 -11.08 15.17
C LEU A 334 19.51 -11.80 16.21
N LEU A 335 20.81 -12.00 15.96
CA LEU A 335 21.72 -12.61 16.93
C LEU A 335 21.80 -11.80 18.23
N LYS A 336 21.88 -10.47 18.12
CA LYS A 336 21.87 -9.55 19.26
C LYS A 336 20.52 -9.50 19.98
N ASN A 337 19.41 -9.73 19.27
CA ASN A 337 18.05 -9.56 19.78
C ASN A 337 17.27 -10.89 19.75
N LYS A 338 17.54 -11.77 20.73
CA LYS A 338 16.95 -13.12 20.80
C LYS A 338 15.40 -13.15 20.83
N ALA A 339 14.76 -12.12 21.40
CA ALA A 339 13.30 -12.01 21.48
C ALA A 339 12.63 -11.58 20.16
N VAL A 340 13.40 -11.04 19.20
CA VAL A 340 12.89 -10.65 17.89
C VAL A 340 12.81 -11.90 17.00
N ILE A 341 11.64 -12.12 16.41
CA ILE A 341 11.35 -13.24 15.50
C ILE A 341 11.83 -12.93 14.09
N GLY A 342 11.68 -11.69 13.62
CA GLY A 342 12.14 -11.30 12.30
C GLY A 342 12.40 -9.80 12.13
N ASN A 343 13.02 -9.43 11.02
CA ASN A 343 13.26 -8.05 10.65
C ASN A 343 13.26 -7.82 9.14
N THR A 344 13.24 -6.56 8.72
CA THR A 344 13.44 -6.16 7.32
C THR A 344 14.57 -5.14 7.21
N SER A 345 15.26 -5.10 6.08
CA SER A 345 16.08 -3.94 5.69
C SER A 345 15.21 -2.82 5.08
N GLU A 346 15.86 -1.75 4.62
CA GLU A 346 15.29 -0.77 3.70
C GLU A 346 15.78 -0.97 2.26
N GLN A 347 15.05 -0.40 1.32
CA GLN A 347 15.34 -0.40 -0.11
C GLN A 347 15.07 0.98 -0.71
N ALA A 348 15.63 1.22 -1.90
CA ALA A 348 15.17 2.25 -2.81
C ALA A 348 14.67 1.59 -4.11
N ARG A 349 13.78 2.26 -4.84
CA ARG A 349 13.26 1.77 -6.12
C ARG A 349 13.96 2.45 -7.28
N ALA A 350 14.56 1.68 -8.19
CA ALA A 350 15.43 2.20 -9.26
C ALA A 350 15.07 1.61 -10.63
N THR A 351 15.19 2.41 -11.68
CA THR A 351 15.12 1.91 -13.08
C THR A 351 16.46 1.34 -13.53
N ASN A 352 16.49 0.76 -14.73
CA ASN A 352 17.71 0.28 -15.39
C ASN A 352 18.81 1.37 -15.54
N HIS A 353 18.42 2.65 -15.51
CA HIS A 353 19.33 3.81 -15.57
C HIS A 353 19.63 4.45 -14.20
N LEU A 354 19.34 3.72 -13.11
CA LEU A 354 19.53 4.18 -11.72
C LEU A 354 18.83 5.51 -11.43
N THR A 355 17.62 5.68 -11.97
CA THR A 355 16.72 6.76 -11.57
C THR A 355 15.82 6.26 -10.43
N PHE A 356 15.80 6.98 -9.32
CA PHE A 356 15.08 6.58 -8.10
C PHE A 356 13.69 7.18 -8.01
N TYR A 357 12.71 6.41 -7.53
CA TYR A 357 11.30 6.82 -7.46
C TYR A 357 10.77 6.80 -6.03
N ARG A 358 9.94 7.80 -5.71
CA ARG A 358 9.17 7.81 -4.47
C ARG A 358 8.07 6.76 -4.51
N ARG A 359 7.83 6.08 -3.40
CA ARG A 359 6.69 5.14 -3.24
C ARG A 359 5.43 5.87 -2.73
N GLY A 360 4.95 6.84 -3.50
CA GLY A 360 3.71 7.59 -3.19
C GLY A 360 3.76 8.46 -1.92
N LYS A 361 4.93 8.58 -1.27
CA LYS A 361 5.18 9.45 -0.12
C LYS A 361 5.99 10.67 -0.55
N PRO A 362 5.77 11.84 0.08
CA PRO A 362 6.48 13.06 -0.29
C PRO A 362 7.97 12.96 0.09
N GLY A 363 8.85 13.29 -0.87
CA GLY A 363 10.30 13.39 -0.69
C GLY A 363 10.96 12.19 0.00
N THR A 364 10.50 10.96 -0.26
CA THR A 364 11.02 9.73 0.35
C THR A 364 11.29 8.68 -0.72
N TYR A 365 12.56 8.31 -0.90
CA TYR A 365 13.01 7.26 -1.83
C TYR A 365 13.34 5.96 -1.11
N ILE A 366 13.83 6.06 0.12
CA ILE A 366 14.22 4.92 0.95
C ILE A 366 13.05 4.52 1.84
N PHE A 367 12.69 3.24 1.84
CA PHE A 367 11.60 2.71 2.63
C PHE A 367 11.81 1.23 2.94
N SER A 368 11.07 0.72 3.93
CA SER A 368 11.16 -0.68 4.35
C SER A 368 10.97 -1.67 3.19
N ASN A 369 11.87 -2.64 3.12
CA ASN A 369 11.90 -3.69 2.11
C ASN A 369 11.13 -4.92 2.61
N MET A 370 9.91 -5.14 2.10
CA MET A 370 9.12 -6.33 2.43
C MET A 370 9.68 -7.62 1.81
N SER A 371 10.33 -7.53 0.65
CA SER A 371 11.01 -8.68 0.02
C SER A 371 12.30 -9.05 0.73
N SER A 372 12.76 -8.29 1.74
CA SER A 372 13.90 -8.65 2.62
C SER A 372 13.50 -9.28 3.95
N PHE A 373 12.22 -9.63 4.17
CA PHE A 373 11.79 -10.09 5.49
C PHE A 373 12.54 -11.35 5.93
N MET A 374 13.44 -11.18 6.90
CA MET A 374 14.24 -12.22 7.50
C MET A 374 13.61 -12.69 8.80
N PHE A 375 13.43 -13.98 8.99
CA PHE A 375 12.84 -14.53 10.22
C PHE A 375 13.53 -15.81 10.70
N ARG A 376 13.39 -16.10 11.99
CA ARG A 376 13.82 -17.36 12.60
C ARG A 376 12.94 -18.50 12.12
N ARG A 377 13.52 -19.46 11.40
CA ARG A 377 12.76 -20.57 10.78
C ARG A 377 12.00 -21.38 11.82
N LYS A 378 12.71 -21.94 12.82
CA LYS A 378 12.15 -22.90 13.79
C LYS A 378 10.87 -22.41 14.49
N PRO A 379 10.85 -21.28 15.23
CA PRO A 379 9.65 -20.85 15.94
C PRO A 379 8.49 -20.53 14.98
N VAL A 380 8.79 -19.96 13.80
CA VAL A 380 7.77 -19.66 12.79
C VAL A 380 7.17 -20.93 12.21
N MET A 381 7.97 -21.93 11.87
CA MET A 381 7.46 -23.21 11.33
C MET A 381 6.69 -24.02 12.37
N GLU A 382 7.08 -23.96 13.65
CA GLU A 382 6.39 -24.66 14.74
C GLU A 382 5.02 -24.02 15.10
N THR A 383 4.80 -22.74 14.79
CA THR A 383 3.62 -21.99 15.29
C THR A 383 2.74 -21.37 14.20
N ILE A 384 3.33 -20.91 13.09
CA ILE A 384 2.66 -20.16 12.01
C ILE A 384 2.61 -20.97 10.71
N GLY A 385 3.65 -21.75 10.44
CA GLY A 385 3.79 -22.48 9.19
C GLY A 385 4.10 -21.56 8.01
N PHE A 386 3.39 -21.78 6.90
CA PHE A 386 3.71 -21.26 5.58
C PHE A 386 3.04 -19.93 5.25
N TRP A 387 3.48 -19.20 4.23
CA TRP A 387 2.73 -18.06 3.68
C TRP A 387 1.35 -18.50 3.17
N ASP A 388 0.36 -17.59 3.14
CA ASP A 388 -0.88 -17.89 2.40
C ASP A 388 -0.54 -18.16 0.92
N SER A 389 -1.15 -19.20 0.38
CA SER A 389 -0.95 -19.64 -1.01
C SER A 389 -1.78 -18.77 -1.95
N VAL A 390 -1.25 -17.58 -2.25
CA VAL A 390 -1.82 -16.58 -3.19
C VAL A 390 -0.78 -16.09 -4.18
N ARG A 391 -1.21 -15.53 -5.31
CA ARG A 391 -0.28 -15.09 -6.36
C ARG A 391 0.54 -13.84 -5.98
N PHE A 392 0.03 -12.96 -5.11
CA PHE A 392 0.71 -11.74 -4.66
C PHE A 392 0.25 -11.28 -3.25
N ALA A 393 0.99 -10.34 -2.63
CA ALA A 393 0.65 -9.63 -1.37
C ALA A 393 0.59 -10.42 -0.04
N ALA A 394 0.95 -11.70 -0.01
CA ALA A 394 1.00 -12.50 1.23
C ALA A 394 2.15 -12.13 2.19
N ASP A 395 3.11 -11.30 1.78
CA ASP A 395 4.18 -10.74 2.62
C ASP A 395 3.60 -9.97 3.80
N SER A 396 2.68 -9.06 3.51
CA SER A 396 2.03 -8.24 4.53
C SER A 396 1.12 -9.05 5.45
N GLU A 397 0.44 -10.07 4.92
CA GLU A 397 -0.36 -11.02 5.70
C GLU A 397 0.52 -11.80 6.68
N PHE A 398 1.64 -12.33 6.20
CA PHE A 398 2.55 -13.17 6.99
C PHE A 398 3.18 -12.39 8.15
N ILE A 399 3.65 -11.17 7.88
CA ILE A 399 4.20 -10.27 8.91
C ILE A 399 3.15 -9.94 9.97
N ARG A 400 1.90 -9.64 9.57
CA ARG A 400 0.79 -9.37 10.50
C ARG A 400 0.46 -10.59 11.35
N ARG A 401 0.46 -11.77 10.74
CA ARG A 401 0.20 -13.04 11.42
C ARG A 401 1.26 -13.36 12.46
N ILE A 402 2.54 -13.17 12.12
CA ILE A 402 3.65 -13.29 13.09
C ILE A 402 3.48 -12.31 14.24
N LYS A 403 3.20 -11.03 13.97
CA LYS A 403 2.96 -10.01 15.02
C LYS A 403 1.78 -10.37 15.92
N LYS A 404 0.72 -10.93 15.35
CA LYS A 404 -0.47 -11.34 16.11
C LYS A 404 -0.16 -12.47 17.10
N VAL A 405 0.69 -13.41 16.72
CA VAL A 405 1.01 -14.60 17.53
C VAL A 405 2.19 -14.37 18.48
N PHE A 406 3.27 -13.73 18.02
CA PHE A 406 4.48 -13.49 18.81
C PHE A 406 4.53 -12.10 19.47
N GLY A 407 3.54 -11.25 19.21
CA GLY A 407 3.44 -9.89 19.72
C GLY A 407 4.01 -8.82 18.78
N GLU A 408 3.54 -7.58 18.93
CA GLU A 408 3.85 -6.48 17.99
C GLU A 408 5.36 -6.18 17.87
N LYS A 409 6.12 -6.39 18.94
CA LYS A 409 7.57 -6.16 19.00
C LYS A 409 8.41 -7.32 18.45
N SER A 410 7.78 -8.41 18.00
CA SER A 410 8.46 -9.58 17.44
C SER A 410 9.09 -9.31 16.07
N ILE A 411 8.65 -8.25 15.38
CA ILE A 411 9.21 -7.82 14.09
C ILE A 411 9.78 -6.41 14.21
N VAL A 412 10.98 -6.21 13.67
CA VAL A 412 11.66 -4.91 13.63
C VAL A 412 11.90 -4.48 12.19
N TYR A 413 11.48 -3.27 11.82
CA TYR A 413 11.86 -2.66 10.55
C TYR A 413 13.15 -1.87 10.79
N LEU A 414 14.27 -2.35 10.26
CA LEU A 414 15.57 -1.72 10.47
C LEU A 414 15.65 -0.43 9.67
N THR A 415 16.38 0.57 10.19
CA THR A 415 16.75 1.78 9.45
C THR A 415 18.18 1.59 8.97
N THR A 416 18.34 1.10 7.75
CA THR A 416 19.62 0.63 7.20
C THR A 416 20.14 1.50 6.06
N GLY A 417 19.32 2.39 5.50
CA GLY A 417 19.54 2.87 4.15
C GLY A 417 19.27 1.78 3.10
N PRO A 418 19.46 2.08 1.81
CA PRO A 418 18.98 1.21 0.73
C PRO A 418 19.90 0.00 0.52
N LEU A 419 19.77 -1.02 1.36
CA LEU A 419 20.45 -2.33 1.22
C LEU A 419 19.89 -3.17 0.07
N SER A 420 18.92 -2.65 -0.67
CA SER A 420 18.44 -3.26 -1.91
C SER A 420 17.96 -2.16 -2.85
N PHE A 421 18.13 -2.40 -4.14
CA PHE A 421 17.48 -1.61 -5.17
C PHE A 421 16.38 -2.45 -5.78
N GLN A 422 15.12 -2.12 -5.49
CA GLN A 422 14.01 -2.76 -6.14
C GLN A 422 13.92 -2.28 -7.59
N ARG A 423 13.92 -3.20 -8.56
CA ARG A 423 13.88 -2.82 -9.97
C ARG A 423 12.49 -2.29 -10.33
N GLN A 424 12.46 -1.19 -11.08
CA GLN A 424 11.24 -0.61 -11.62
C GLN A 424 11.25 -0.80 -13.14
N SER A 425 10.39 -1.70 -13.61
CA SER A 425 10.07 -1.89 -15.03
C SER A 425 8.59 -1.58 -15.31
N ASP A 426 8.26 -1.33 -16.58
CA ASP A 426 6.88 -1.16 -17.06
C ASP A 426 6.07 -2.46 -16.91
N THR A 427 6.74 -3.62 -16.82
CA THR A 427 6.14 -4.94 -16.65
C THR A 427 5.92 -5.35 -15.20
N SER A 428 6.35 -4.54 -14.22
CA SER A 428 6.27 -4.91 -12.80
C SER A 428 4.82 -5.14 -12.33
N LEU A 429 4.59 -6.24 -11.60
CA LEU A 429 3.27 -6.57 -11.01
C LEU A 429 2.74 -5.49 -10.05
N THR A 430 3.63 -4.65 -9.51
CA THR A 430 3.24 -3.50 -8.66
C THR A 430 2.82 -2.26 -9.45
N GLY A 431 3.13 -2.20 -10.75
CA GLY A 431 2.68 -1.17 -11.68
C GLY A 431 1.32 -1.44 -12.31
N ASN A 432 0.77 -2.65 -12.18
CA ASN A 432 -0.56 -2.96 -12.71
C ASN A 432 -1.66 -2.30 -11.86
N GLU A 433 -2.26 -1.24 -12.38
CA GLU A 433 -3.31 -0.46 -11.69
C GLU A 433 -4.50 -1.31 -11.22
N ALA A 434 -4.81 -2.41 -11.90
CA ALA A 434 -5.93 -3.29 -11.57
C ALA A 434 -5.73 -4.03 -10.23
N PHE A 435 -4.48 -4.33 -9.85
CA PHE A 435 -4.17 -5.13 -8.68
C PHE A 435 -3.65 -4.29 -7.49
N GLY A 436 -3.39 -2.98 -7.66
CA GLY A 436 -2.68 -2.07 -6.72
C GLY A 436 -1.19 -1.89 -7.09
N TYR A 437 -0.37 -0.89 -6.68
CA TYR A 437 -0.41 0.16 -5.64
C TYR A 437 0.55 1.33 -6.01
N HIS A 438 0.10 2.60 -6.00
CA HIS A 438 0.92 3.84 -6.08
C HIS A 438 1.02 4.58 -4.73
N GLY A 439 1.13 3.88 -3.61
CA GLY A 439 1.01 4.51 -2.28
C GLY A 439 -0.31 4.19 -1.55
N PHE A 440 -1.21 3.38 -2.12
CA PHE A 440 -2.52 3.03 -1.52
C PHE A 440 -3.14 1.71 -2.04
N LYS A 441 -3.88 1.01 -1.17
CA LYS A 441 -4.49 -0.31 -1.46
C LYS A 441 -5.88 -0.12 -2.09
N MET A 442 -6.13 -0.84 -3.18
CA MET A 442 -7.37 -0.84 -3.95
C MET A 442 -7.59 -2.22 -4.58
N GLY A 443 -8.78 -2.49 -5.10
CA GLY A 443 -9.10 -3.74 -5.80
C GLY A 443 -8.75 -4.99 -4.98
N ALA A 444 -8.12 -5.97 -5.63
CA ALA A 444 -7.76 -7.26 -5.03
C ALA A 444 -6.96 -7.14 -3.72
N ARG A 445 -5.95 -6.25 -3.65
CA ARG A 445 -5.12 -6.09 -2.44
C ARG A 445 -5.87 -5.48 -1.26
N LYS A 446 -6.88 -4.63 -1.51
CA LYS A 446 -7.74 -4.08 -0.44
C LYS A 446 -8.64 -5.18 0.11
N GLU A 447 -9.32 -5.90 -0.78
CA GLU A 447 -10.23 -6.99 -0.38
C GLU A 447 -9.50 -8.11 0.36
N TYR A 448 -8.29 -8.49 -0.11
CA TYR A 448 -7.45 -9.48 0.58
C TYR A 448 -7.01 -9.02 1.97
N GLU A 449 -6.63 -7.73 2.12
CA GLU A 449 -6.27 -7.20 3.45
C GLU A 449 -7.45 -7.26 4.42
N GLU A 450 -8.62 -6.80 4.00
CA GLU A 450 -9.81 -6.86 4.84
C GLU A 450 -10.20 -8.29 5.21
N ALA A 451 -10.08 -9.23 4.25
CA ALA A 451 -10.39 -10.63 4.48
C ALA A 451 -9.46 -11.27 5.53
N HIS A 452 -8.15 -11.10 5.37
CA HIS A 452 -7.19 -11.68 6.32
C HIS A 452 -7.20 -10.95 7.67
N ASP A 453 -7.42 -9.62 7.70
CA ASP A 453 -7.49 -8.87 8.96
C ASP A 453 -8.73 -9.30 9.77
N TYR A 454 -9.87 -9.54 9.13
CA TYR A 454 -11.04 -10.12 9.78
C TYR A 454 -10.74 -11.52 10.33
N PHE A 455 -10.17 -12.40 9.50
CA PHE A 455 -9.82 -13.76 9.91
C PHE A 455 -8.83 -13.78 11.07
N HIS A 456 -7.78 -12.95 11.04
CA HIS A 456 -6.78 -12.86 12.12
C HIS A 456 -7.37 -12.37 13.46
N GLN A 457 -8.49 -11.65 13.42
CA GLN A 457 -9.19 -11.17 14.60
C GLN A 457 -10.14 -12.21 15.20
N THR A 458 -10.77 -13.04 14.37
CA THR A 458 -11.84 -13.95 14.78
C THR A 458 -11.40 -15.42 14.90
N ALA A 459 -10.34 -15.82 14.20
CA ALA A 459 -9.86 -17.19 14.20
C ALA A 459 -9.20 -17.59 15.51
N LYS A 460 -9.40 -18.86 15.90
CA LYS A 460 -8.74 -19.45 17.07
C LYS A 460 -7.27 -19.82 16.82
N ARG A 461 -6.93 -20.11 15.57
CA ARG A 461 -5.62 -20.59 15.11
C ARG A 461 -5.22 -19.87 13.83
N LEU A 462 -3.93 -19.58 13.73
CA LEU A 462 -3.34 -18.83 12.62
C LEU A 462 -2.17 -19.59 11.97
N ASP A 463 -2.12 -20.91 12.12
CA ASP A 463 -1.14 -21.74 11.43
C ASP A 463 -1.67 -22.19 10.07
N TYR A 464 -0.85 -22.06 9.03
CA TYR A 464 -1.18 -22.49 7.66
C TYR A 464 -0.28 -23.65 7.24
N SER A 465 -0.90 -24.69 6.69
CA SER A 465 -0.21 -25.84 6.11
C SER A 465 0.15 -25.59 4.64
N PHE A 466 1.16 -26.32 4.15
CA PHE A 466 1.46 -26.40 2.73
C PHE A 466 1.66 -27.87 2.30
N PRO A 467 1.01 -28.35 1.22
CA PRO A 467 -0.02 -27.65 0.43
C PRO A 467 -1.24 -27.24 1.27
N LEU A 468 -1.89 -26.15 0.88
CA LEU A 468 -3.07 -25.64 1.58
C LEU A 468 -4.26 -26.56 1.31
N LYS A 469 -4.68 -27.35 2.32
CA LYS A 469 -5.81 -28.30 2.18
C LYS A 469 -7.17 -27.62 2.22
N THR A 470 -7.33 -26.65 3.12
CA THR A 470 -8.56 -25.88 3.29
C THR A 470 -8.18 -24.43 3.47
N ARG A 471 -8.81 -23.55 2.69
CA ARG A 471 -8.51 -22.13 2.72
C ARG A 471 -9.14 -21.48 3.97
N PRO A 472 -8.39 -20.70 4.76
CA PRO A 472 -8.88 -20.12 6.01
C PRO A 472 -9.95 -19.03 5.82
N PHE A 473 -9.87 -18.26 4.74
CA PHE A 473 -10.78 -17.15 4.44
C PHE A 473 -10.86 -16.90 2.93
N ALA A 474 -11.93 -16.24 2.48
CA ALA A 474 -12.12 -15.94 1.07
C ALA A 474 -11.08 -14.97 0.52
N VAL A 475 -10.54 -15.28 -0.65
CA VAL A 475 -9.55 -14.46 -1.37
C VAL A 475 -10.15 -14.08 -2.73
N PRO A 476 -9.95 -12.86 -3.24
CA PRO A 476 -10.43 -12.49 -4.56
C PRO A 476 -9.74 -13.32 -5.66
N GLU A 477 -10.49 -13.70 -6.69
CA GLU A 477 -10.03 -14.63 -7.74
C GLU A 477 -8.72 -14.20 -8.42
N PRO A 478 -8.44 -12.90 -8.63
CA PRO A 478 -7.16 -12.47 -9.18
C PRO A 478 -5.91 -13.01 -8.47
N MET A 479 -6.06 -13.38 -7.20
CA MET A 479 -5.00 -13.85 -6.32
C MET A 479 -4.97 -15.37 -6.16
N TRP A 480 -5.91 -16.12 -6.74
CA TRP A 480 -5.93 -17.58 -6.65
C TRP A 480 -4.75 -18.18 -7.43
N PRO A 481 -4.00 -19.16 -6.87
CA PRO A 481 -2.93 -19.85 -7.58
C PRO A 481 -3.41 -20.40 -8.92
N LYS A 482 -4.52 -21.16 -8.89
CA LYS A 482 -5.23 -21.63 -10.07
C LYS A 482 -6.38 -20.68 -10.39
N ARG A 483 -6.20 -19.89 -11.44
CA ARG A 483 -7.23 -18.99 -11.99
C ARG A 483 -8.36 -19.80 -12.61
N GLU A 484 -9.57 -19.23 -12.56
CA GLU A 484 -10.77 -19.90 -13.05
C GLU A 484 -10.87 -19.89 -14.57
N ILE A 485 -10.42 -18.79 -15.18
CA ILE A 485 -10.49 -18.54 -16.63
C ILE A 485 -9.18 -17.96 -17.15
N ASN A 486 -8.98 -18.06 -18.46
CA ASN A 486 -7.83 -17.49 -19.15
C ASN A 486 -7.98 -15.97 -19.37
N LYS A 487 -6.87 -15.30 -19.70
CA LYS A 487 -6.85 -13.85 -19.99
C LYS A 487 -7.80 -13.51 -21.16
N GLY A 488 -8.79 -12.67 -20.90
CA GLY A 488 -9.68 -12.11 -21.93
C GLY A 488 -11.13 -12.59 -21.84
N GLU A 489 -11.36 -13.74 -21.20
CA GLU A 489 -12.69 -14.27 -20.93
C GLU A 489 -13.37 -13.53 -19.76
N ARG A 490 -14.70 -13.64 -19.66
CA ARG A 490 -15.50 -13.09 -18.55
C ARG A 490 -15.90 -14.20 -17.59
N ARG A 491 -15.68 -14.01 -16.29
CA ARG A 491 -16.19 -14.93 -15.28
C ARG A 491 -17.69 -14.77 -15.21
N HIS A 492 -18.42 -15.85 -15.42
CA HIS A 492 -19.88 -15.84 -15.45
C HIS A 492 -20.47 -16.07 -14.05
N PHE A 493 -21.58 -15.38 -13.76
CA PHE A 493 -22.37 -15.51 -12.53
C PHE A 493 -23.86 -15.45 -12.88
N ASP A 494 -24.70 -16.26 -12.25
CA ASP A 494 -26.14 -16.19 -12.48
C ASP A 494 -26.70 -14.85 -11.96
N VAL A 495 -26.18 -14.39 -10.81
CA VAL A 495 -26.55 -13.10 -10.24
C VAL A 495 -25.33 -12.35 -9.71
N VAL A 496 -25.30 -11.04 -9.97
CA VAL A 496 -24.38 -10.12 -9.31
C VAL A 496 -25.19 -9.14 -8.48
N ILE A 497 -24.85 -9.02 -7.20
CA ILE A 497 -25.48 -8.07 -6.27
C ILE A 497 -24.50 -6.93 -6.03
N ALA A 498 -24.87 -5.71 -6.42
CA ALA A 498 -24.10 -4.50 -6.22
C ALA A 498 -24.70 -3.68 -5.07
N SER A 499 -23.92 -3.39 -4.03
CA SER A 499 -24.37 -2.58 -2.88
C SER A 499 -23.19 -2.07 -2.06
N ASP A 500 -23.46 -1.26 -1.03
CA ASP A 500 -22.46 -0.96 0.00
C ASP A 500 -22.54 -2.01 1.12
N PHE A 501 -21.61 -2.98 1.11
CA PHE A 501 -21.59 -4.06 2.10
C PHE A 501 -20.92 -3.68 3.42
N ARG A 502 -20.57 -2.40 3.62
CA ARG A 502 -19.96 -1.86 4.85
C ARG A 502 -20.98 -1.31 5.85
N LEU A 503 -22.26 -1.28 5.46
CA LEU A 503 -23.33 -0.71 6.27
C LEU A 503 -23.65 -1.59 7.49
N ASP A 504 -24.18 -0.98 8.53
CA ASP A 504 -24.62 -1.60 9.79
C ASP A 504 -26.11 -1.32 10.06
N ASP A 505 -26.87 -1.07 9.00
CA ASP A 505 -28.29 -0.70 9.03
C ASP A 505 -29.17 -1.78 8.34
N PRO A 506 -30.49 -1.60 8.23
CA PRO A 506 -31.39 -2.58 7.58
C PRO A 506 -31.00 -2.99 6.15
N THR A 507 -30.20 -2.18 5.44
CA THR A 507 -29.65 -2.51 4.12
C THR A 507 -28.81 -3.78 4.16
N THR A 508 -28.04 -3.99 5.24
CA THR A 508 -27.21 -5.19 5.41
C THR A 508 -28.05 -6.44 5.58
N VAL A 509 -29.19 -6.35 6.28
CA VAL A 509 -30.15 -7.44 6.40
C VAL A 509 -30.70 -7.80 5.02
N GLY A 510 -31.22 -6.80 4.29
CA GLY A 510 -31.76 -7.03 2.94
C GLY A 510 -30.72 -7.57 1.94
N ASN A 511 -29.46 -7.12 2.03
CA ASN A 511 -28.37 -7.66 1.23
C ASN A 511 -28.07 -9.13 1.58
N THR A 512 -28.03 -9.46 2.87
CA THR A 512 -27.77 -10.83 3.34
C THR A 512 -28.90 -11.78 2.93
N GLU A 513 -30.16 -11.34 3.07
CA GLU A 513 -31.35 -12.10 2.66
C GLU A 513 -31.37 -12.36 1.15
N GLU A 514 -31.05 -11.35 0.33
CA GLU A 514 -30.95 -11.49 -1.13
C GLU A 514 -29.89 -12.55 -1.51
N ILE A 515 -28.71 -12.48 -0.89
CA ILE A 515 -27.63 -13.46 -1.15
C ILE A 515 -28.10 -14.87 -0.78
N LEU A 516 -28.71 -15.04 0.39
CA LEU A 516 -29.16 -16.35 0.85
C LEU A 516 -30.33 -16.89 0.01
N PHE A 517 -31.24 -16.03 -0.45
CA PHE A 517 -32.32 -16.40 -1.35
C PHE A 517 -31.79 -16.97 -2.67
N HIS A 518 -30.83 -16.29 -3.29
CA HIS A 518 -30.19 -16.79 -4.49
C HIS A 518 -29.37 -18.06 -4.23
N LYS A 519 -28.74 -18.18 -3.06
CA LYS A 519 -27.98 -19.38 -2.71
C LYS A 519 -28.88 -20.61 -2.54
N GLN A 520 -30.10 -20.44 -2.03
CA GLN A 520 -31.10 -21.53 -1.95
C GLN A 520 -31.51 -22.06 -3.33
N LYS A 521 -31.37 -21.26 -4.38
CA LYS A 521 -31.60 -21.66 -5.77
C LYS A 521 -30.35 -22.22 -6.46
N ASP A 522 -29.30 -22.46 -5.68
CA ASP A 522 -27.96 -22.85 -6.13
C ASP A 522 -27.35 -21.91 -7.17
N ALA A 523 -27.74 -20.63 -7.13
CA ALA A 523 -27.16 -19.62 -7.99
C ALA A 523 -25.70 -19.37 -7.62
N ARG A 524 -24.90 -19.08 -8.64
CA ARG A 524 -23.54 -18.58 -8.55
C ARG A 524 -23.57 -17.07 -8.38
N ILE A 525 -23.19 -16.61 -7.19
CA ILE A 525 -23.39 -15.22 -6.75
C ILE A 525 -22.07 -14.44 -6.74
N GLY A 526 -22.08 -13.29 -7.41
CA GLY A 526 -21.02 -12.28 -7.32
C GLY A 526 -21.46 -11.09 -6.46
N LEU A 527 -20.59 -10.58 -5.58
CA LEU A 527 -20.81 -9.35 -4.81
C LEU A 527 -19.95 -8.23 -5.38
N LEU A 528 -20.57 -7.10 -5.69
CA LEU A 528 -19.88 -5.92 -6.20
C LEU A 528 -20.01 -4.78 -5.19
N GLN A 529 -18.90 -4.42 -4.53
CA GLN A 529 -18.88 -3.33 -3.57
C GLN A 529 -19.00 -1.97 -4.28
N LEU A 530 -20.14 -1.30 -4.09
CA LEU A 530 -20.34 0.12 -4.43
C LEU A 530 -20.32 0.92 -3.13
N SER A 531 -19.29 1.74 -2.95
CA SER A 531 -19.15 2.52 -1.73
C SER A 531 -20.04 3.77 -1.76
N GLU A 532 -20.70 4.09 -0.65
CA GLU A 532 -21.28 5.42 -0.42
C GLU A 532 -20.21 6.40 0.10
N TYR A 533 -20.24 7.64 -0.40
CA TYR A 533 -19.26 8.68 -0.10
C TYR A 533 -19.31 9.18 1.36
N ASN A 534 -20.51 9.27 1.93
CA ASN A 534 -20.72 9.82 3.28
C ASN A 534 -20.54 8.78 4.40
N VAL A 535 -20.47 7.49 4.04
CA VAL A 535 -20.12 6.43 4.99
C VAL A 535 -18.67 6.58 5.40
N ASN A 536 -18.37 6.37 6.69
CA ASN A 536 -17.00 6.43 7.19
C ASN A 536 -16.10 5.51 6.33
N PRO A 537 -15.08 6.05 5.65
CA PRO A 537 -14.28 5.29 4.70
C PRO A 537 -13.45 4.18 5.36
N ASP A 538 -13.16 4.29 6.67
CA ASP A 538 -12.43 3.25 7.41
C ASP A 538 -13.31 2.05 7.80
N ARG A 539 -14.63 2.08 7.52
CA ARG A 539 -15.49 0.90 7.69
C ARG A 539 -15.11 -0.18 6.68
N THR A 540 -15.01 -1.41 7.16
CA THR A 540 -14.76 -2.61 6.36
C THR A 540 -16.06 -3.32 5.99
N ILE A 541 -15.98 -4.32 5.12
CA ILE A 541 -17.12 -5.20 4.83
C ILE A 541 -17.71 -5.76 6.13
N HIS A 542 -19.04 -5.72 6.25
CA HIS A 542 -19.76 -6.15 7.44
C HIS A 542 -19.53 -7.66 7.72
N ALA A 543 -19.44 -8.02 9.00
CA ALA A 543 -19.10 -9.38 9.45
C ALA A 543 -20.01 -10.46 8.83
N ASN A 544 -21.32 -10.24 8.77
CA ASN A 544 -22.26 -11.21 8.17
C ASN A 544 -21.96 -11.49 6.68
N VAL A 545 -21.60 -10.45 5.92
CA VAL A 545 -21.23 -10.60 4.50
C VAL A 545 -19.88 -11.31 4.40
N ARG A 546 -18.93 -10.98 5.29
CA ARG A 546 -17.62 -11.66 5.35
C ARG A 546 -17.74 -13.16 5.63
N GLU A 547 -18.64 -13.55 6.53
CA GLU A 547 -18.93 -14.95 6.83
C GLU A 547 -19.58 -15.69 5.65
N ILE A 548 -20.45 -15.03 4.90
CA ILE A 548 -21.01 -15.57 3.64
C ILE A 548 -19.89 -15.84 2.63
N LEU A 549 -18.97 -14.89 2.46
CA LEU A 549 -17.82 -15.04 1.57
C LEU A 549 -16.92 -16.20 2.02
N ASN A 550 -16.59 -16.27 3.31
CA ASN A 550 -15.73 -17.32 3.88
C ASN A 550 -16.32 -18.73 3.76
N ARG A 551 -17.66 -18.86 3.75
CA ARG A 551 -18.37 -20.13 3.50
C ARG A 551 -18.54 -20.46 2.03
N ASP A 552 -17.97 -19.66 1.14
CA ASP A 552 -18.05 -19.81 -0.31
C ASP A 552 -19.47 -19.70 -0.89
N HIS A 553 -20.39 -19.03 -0.17
CA HIS A 553 -21.76 -18.83 -0.64
C HIS A 553 -21.86 -17.73 -1.72
N ALA A 554 -20.87 -16.83 -1.78
CA ALA A 554 -20.75 -15.80 -2.80
C ALA A 554 -19.27 -15.45 -3.03
N LYS A 555 -18.95 -14.78 -4.13
CA LYS A 555 -17.59 -14.31 -4.45
C LYS A 555 -17.54 -12.79 -4.50
N MET A 556 -16.61 -12.17 -3.79
CA MET A 556 -16.35 -10.74 -3.94
C MET A 556 -15.69 -10.49 -5.31
N LEU A 557 -16.27 -9.58 -6.08
CA LEU A 557 -15.78 -9.15 -7.38
C LEU A 557 -14.98 -7.87 -7.19
N VAL A 558 -13.75 -7.85 -7.70
CA VAL A 558 -12.82 -6.73 -7.48
C VAL A 558 -12.48 -6.00 -8.78
N TYR A 559 -12.09 -4.73 -8.64
CA TYR A 559 -11.62 -3.91 -9.76
C TYR A 559 -10.55 -4.64 -10.60
N GLY A 560 -10.67 -4.52 -11.93
CA GLY A 560 -9.80 -5.21 -12.88
C GLY A 560 -10.34 -6.54 -13.41
N GLU A 561 -11.33 -7.13 -12.75
CA GLU A 561 -12.00 -8.31 -13.27
C GLU A 561 -12.97 -7.97 -14.41
N LYS A 562 -13.13 -8.92 -15.34
CA LYS A 562 -14.15 -8.91 -16.39
C LYS A 562 -15.21 -9.95 -16.04
N ILE A 563 -16.44 -9.49 -15.85
CA ILE A 563 -17.56 -10.28 -15.33
C ILE A 563 -18.69 -10.29 -16.36
N SER A 564 -19.37 -11.42 -16.50
CA SER A 564 -20.68 -11.52 -17.13
C SER A 564 -21.70 -12.03 -16.12
N CYS A 565 -22.94 -11.58 -16.23
CA CYS A 565 -24.01 -12.14 -15.42
C CYS A 565 -25.37 -12.11 -16.11
N ASP A 566 -26.26 -13.01 -15.72
CA ASP A 566 -27.63 -13.00 -16.26
C ASP A 566 -28.40 -11.81 -15.69
N THR A 567 -28.30 -11.60 -14.37
CA THR A 567 -28.93 -10.47 -13.67
C THR A 567 -27.94 -9.74 -12.78
N LEU A 568 -27.83 -8.43 -12.99
CA LEU A 568 -27.21 -7.49 -12.05
C LEU A 568 -28.31 -6.83 -11.21
N ILE A 569 -28.26 -7.01 -9.89
CA ILE A 569 -29.16 -6.39 -8.92
C ILE A 569 -28.39 -5.28 -8.20
N ILE A 570 -28.79 -4.04 -8.42
CA ILE A 570 -28.22 -2.87 -7.75
C ILE A 570 -29.12 -2.50 -6.58
N ARG A 571 -28.54 -2.48 -5.38
CA ARG A 571 -29.20 -2.10 -4.13
C ARG A 571 -28.43 -0.92 -3.52
N HIS A 572 -29.10 -0.16 -2.65
CA HIS A 572 -28.53 1.01 -1.96
C HIS A 572 -28.08 2.14 -2.89
N LEU A 573 -29.06 2.85 -3.46
CA LEU A 573 -28.83 3.98 -4.39
C LEU A 573 -27.89 5.09 -3.91
N PRO A 574 -27.76 5.41 -2.60
CA PRO A 574 -26.78 6.40 -2.15
C PRO A 574 -25.32 6.10 -2.59
N SER A 575 -24.96 4.83 -2.84
CA SER A 575 -23.63 4.47 -3.37
C SER A 575 -23.38 4.94 -4.81
N LEU A 576 -24.44 5.30 -5.53
CA LEU A 576 -24.40 5.81 -6.91
C LEU A 576 -24.51 7.34 -6.98
N GLN A 577 -24.50 8.07 -5.86
CA GLN A 577 -24.49 9.55 -5.89
C GLN A 577 -23.20 10.10 -6.50
N GLU A 578 -22.08 9.48 -6.16
CA GLU A 578 -20.74 9.93 -6.55
C GLU A 578 -20.08 8.89 -7.44
N TRP A 579 -19.40 9.37 -8.49
CA TRP A 579 -18.66 8.48 -9.38
C TRP A 579 -17.44 7.91 -8.64
N GLN A 580 -17.22 6.61 -8.76
CA GLN A 580 -16.09 5.90 -8.15
C GLN A 580 -15.37 5.04 -9.20
N ARG A 581 -14.04 5.01 -9.13
CA ARG A 581 -13.21 4.32 -10.13
C ARG A 581 -13.22 2.81 -10.01
N TYR A 582 -13.26 2.28 -8.79
CA TYR A 582 -12.91 0.89 -8.52
C TYR A 582 -14.10 -0.07 -8.66
N VAL A 583 -14.72 -0.05 -9.84
CA VAL A 583 -15.83 -0.93 -10.23
C VAL A 583 -15.34 -1.96 -11.25
N PRO A 584 -15.58 -3.27 -11.09
CA PRO A 584 -15.22 -4.27 -12.09
C PRO A 584 -15.97 -4.04 -13.42
N ASP A 585 -15.42 -4.55 -14.52
CA ASP A 585 -16.08 -4.51 -15.83
C ASP A 585 -17.18 -5.58 -15.87
N VAL A 586 -18.45 -5.18 -15.71
CA VAL A 586 -19.60 -6.10 -15.70
C VAL A 586 -20.44 -5.93 -16.96
N LYS A 587 -20.73 -7.04 -17.64
CA LYS A 587 -21.79 -7.14 -18.65
C LYS A 587 -22.95 -7.96 -18.10
N ALA A 588 -24.11 -7.32 -17.94
CA ALA A 588 -25.31 -7.96 -17.45
C ALA A 588 -26.31 -8.22 -18.58
N GLY A 589 -27.00 -9.36 -18.56
CA GLY A 589 -28.15 -9.61 -19.43
C GLY A 589 -29.36 -8.77 -19.03
N GLN A 590 -29.53 -8.54 -17.73
CA GLN A 590 -30.53 -7.64 -17.16
C GLN A 590 -29.92 -6.80 -16.03
N VAL A 591 -30.18 -5.50 -16.02
CA VAL A 591 -29.86 -4.62 -14.88
C VAL A 591 -31.16 -4.28 -14.15
N ARG A 592 -31.23 -4.64 -12.86
CA ARG A 592 -32.37 -4.35 -11.97
C ARG A 592 -31.91 -3.46 -10.84
N VAL A 593 -32.62 -2.37 -10.62
CA VAL A 593 -32.29 -1.39 -9.58
C VAL A 593 -33.39 -1.37 -8.54
N VAL A 594 -33.05 -1.63 -7.28
CA VAL A 594 -34.00 -1.68 -6.16
C VAL A 594 -33.96 -0.37 -5.38
N ILE A 595 -35.10 0.33 -5.35
CA ILE A 595 -35.27 1.61 -4.65
C ILE A 595 -35.68 1.33 -3.21
N ASN A 596 -34.69 1.21 -2.32
CA ASN A 596 -34.91 1.04 -0.87
C ASN A 596 -34.96 2.38 -0.12
N HIS A 597 -34.25 3.37 -0.64
CA HIS A 597 -34.14 4.72 -0.08
C HIS A 597 -34.16 5.73 -1.22
N SER A 598 -34.83 6.87 -1.04
CA SER A 598 -34.80 7.96 -2.01
C SER A 598 -33.41 8.60 -2.03
N PRO A 599 -32.66 8.53 -3.15
CA PRO A 599 -31.39 9.24 -3.30
C PRO A 599 -31.57 10.76 -3.23
N GLN A 600 -30.50 11.49 -2.91
CA GLN A 600 -30.50 12.96 -2.99
C GLN A 600 -30.73 13.46 -4.42
N ASN A 601 -30.11 12.78 -5.39
CA ASN A 601 -30.28 13.06 -6.81
C ASN A 601 -30.48 11.74 -7.59
N MET A 602 -31.70 11.53 -8.11
CA MET A 602 -32.06 10.32 -8.84
C MET A 602 -31.43 10.26 -10.24
N GLN A 603 -31.42 11.39 -10.95
CA GLN A 603 -30.84 11.48 -12.30
C GLN A 603 -29.34 11.15 -12.30
N GLN A 604 -28.63 11.59 -11.26
CA GLN A 604 -27.23 11.26 -11.07
C GLN A 604 -27.02 9.75 -10.89
N CYS A 605 -27.86 9.09 -10.09
CA CYS A 605 -27.82 7.64 -9.94
C CYS A 605 -28.07 6.93 -11.28
N GLN A 606 -29.08 7.34 -12.05
CA GLN A 606 -29.36 6.78 -13.37
C GLN A 606 -28.19 6.92 -14.34
N LYS A 607 -27.56 8.10 -14.36
CA LYS A 607 -26.37 8.37 -15.16
C LYS A 607 -25.24 7.42 -14.79
N HIS A 608 -24.95 7.25 -13.49
CA HIS A 608 -23.86 6.37 -13.04
C HIS A 608 -24.15 4.88 -13.29
N VAL A 609 -25.40 4.42 -13.19
CA VAL A 609 -25.78 3.05 -13.58
C VAL A 609 -25.42 2.79 -15.04
N LYS A 610 -25.79 3.71 -15.93
CA LYS A 610 -25.45 3.62 -17.36
C LYS A 610 -23.95 3.70 -17.62
N GLU A 611 -23.23 4.59 -16.93
CA GLU A 611 -21.78 4.73 -17.07
C GLU A 611 -21.00 3.50 -16.58
N PHE A 612 -21.42 2.87 -15.48
CA PHE A 612 -20.75 1.70 -14.93
C PHE A 612 -21.09 0.41 -15.68
N PHE A 613 -22.33 0.24 -16.12
CA PHE A 613 -22.84 -1.05 -16.59
C PHE A 613 -23.34 -1.05 -18.05
N GLY A 614 -23.32 0.10 -18.72
CA GLY A 614 -23.72 0.24 -20.12
C GLY A 614 -25.23 0.19 -20.39
N ASP A 615 -26.04 -0.01 -19.35
CA ASP A 615 -27.50 -0.12 -19.39
C ASP A 615 -28.10 0.77 -18.30
N SER A 616 -29.25 1.41 -18.56
CA SER A 616 -29.98 2.23 -17.58
C SER A 616 -30.74 1.39 -16.55
N GLY A 617 -30.97 0.11 -16.85
CA GLY A 617 -31.67 -0.85 -16.00
C GLY A 617 -33.16 -0.59 -15.81
N VAL A 618 -33.85 -1.57 -15.21
CA VAL A 618 -35.26 -1.49 -14.80
C VAL A 618 -35.32 -1.21 -13.31
N TRP A 619 -36.06 -0.17 -12.93
CA TRP A 619 -36.11 0.34 -11.56
C TRP A 619 -37.38 -0.16 -10.84
N HIS A 620 -37.20 -0.74 -9.66
CA HIS A 620 -38.24 -1.38 -8.87
C HIS A 620 -38.33 -0.77 -7.47
N PRO A 621 -39.52 -0.36 -6.99
CA PRO A 621 -39.70 0.03 -5.59
C PRO A 621 -39.54 -1.19 -4.66
N TYR A 622 -38.92 -0.99 -3.49
CA TYR A 622 -38.71 -2.07 -2.52
C TYR A 622 -40.01 -2.62 -1.92
N ASN A 623 -41.01 -1.77 -1.68
CA ASN A 623 -42.31 -2.14 -1.15
C ASN A 623 -43.46 -1.65 -2.05
N ALA A 624 -44.55 -2.42 -2.12
CA ALA A 624 -45.79 -2.08 -2.83
C ALA A 624 -46.50 -0.81 -2.29
N SER A 625 -46.02 -0.25 -1.18
CA SER A 625 -46.50 1.00 -0.58
C SER A 625 -45.85 2.26 -1.13
N MET A 626 -44.75 2.16 -1.89
CA MET A 626 -44.31 3.28 -2.73
C MET A 626 -45.22 3.29 -3.97
N SER A 627 -46.07 4.31 -4.04
CA SER A 627 -47.03 4.43 -5.12
C SER A 627 -46.31 4.52 -6.47
N LYS A 628 -46.99 4.05 -7.53
CA LYS A 628 -46.54 4.25 -8.91
C LYS A 628 -46.31 5.74 -9.21
N GLU A 629 -47.06 6.62 -8.53
CA GLU A 629 -46.88 8.08 -8.52
C GLU A 629 -45.58 8.53 -7.86
N GLU A 630 -45.18 8.03 -6.69
CA GLU A 630 -43.90 8.39 -6.06
C GLU A 630 -42.70 7.90 -6.90
N THR A 631 -42.85 6.75 -7.55
CA THR A 631 -41.83 6.23 -8.48
C THR A 631 -41.77 7.07 -9.75
N ASP A 632 -42.92 7.39 -10.36
CA ASP A 632 -42.99 8.26 -11.55
C ASP A 632 -42.60 9.71 -11.24
N THR A 633 -42.84 10.21 -10.02
CA THR A 633 -42.44 11.55 -9.57
C THR A 633 -40.95 11.61 -9.26
N ALA A 634 -40.36 10.55 -8.67
CA ALA A 634 -38.91 10.44 -8.53
C ALA A 634 -38.19 10.27 -9.89
N LEU A 635 -38.86 9.67 -10.88
CA LEU A 635 -38.34 9.49 -12.25
C LEU A 635 -38.56 10.73 -13.14
N LYS A 636 -39.56 11.58 -12.86
CA LYS A 636 -39.93 12.77 -13.67
C LYS A 636 -39.58 14.11 -13.00
N GLY A 637 -39.31 14.14 -11.69
CA GLY A 637 -39.00 15.34 -10.92
C GLY A 637 -37.50 15.44 -10.61
N GLY A 638 -36.78 16.13 -11.49
CA GLY A 638 -35.38 16.53 -11.34
C GLY A 638 -35.00 17.57 -12.38
#